data_AF-A0A414FRV0-F1
#
_entry.id   AF-A0A414FRV0-F1
#
_cell.length_a   1.000
_cell.length_b   1.000
_cell.length_c   1.000
_cell.angle_alpha   90.00
_cell.angle_beta   90.00
_cell.angle_gamma   90.00
#
_symmetry.space_group_name_H-M   'P 1'
#
loop_
_entity.id
_entity.type
_entity.pdbx_description
1 polymer ?
#
loop_
_entity_poly.entity_id
_entity_poly.type
_entity_poly.pdbx_seq_one_letter_code
_entity_poly.pdbx_strand_id
1 'polypeptide(L)'
;MKITFRIQYRTVWGESLCVLLSQNHIQHTVEMTTRNGEEWTGKAEFDFHPSEPICYRYAVSRQETLVRQEFGAIPHSFYPGNLQQQHYLVEDCWRDLPQDAYRYTSAFNNTYALEQPSRLSDNTGRCITFRALCPGLSTHKQRLGLIGSCAALGSWEYCRPLRMKEVQPNVWHLTLDASSLEYPFEYKFVAIHEETGAVEKWETRPNRIFPLQPLQRGETYLPMETEVFFDDAPQRIAGCAIPVFSLRSEGSCGVGDFGDLKLLADWADETGQKAIQILPINDTTMSGTWTDSYPYNSISIYAFHPMYIDLRQLPALKDKKAAEAFEKARIKVNSLPMMDYEKANKLKMDYLRKVYQMEGKKVLASEEFLNFFQHNEEWLQPYAAFCYLRDSYGTPDFNHWPKYSTYEADEIAKLCTPENKAYTKIAFYYYLQYQLHVQLLAVSTYARAKGILLKGDIPIGISRSSVEAWVEPHYFHLNGQAGAPPDAFSVNGQNWGFPTYNWEVMEKDNYRWWRRRFSKMAEYFTAYRIDHILGFFRIWEIPDHSVHGLLGQFSPSLPLSMDEIRSFGLNLDREFMTQPFINDKVLEEVFGAQSEYVRQHFVTANGKGGYALLQEFDTQRKVKAYFNGKEDEDSLKLKEGLYSLISNVLFVTDHHDAEKLHPRIAAQNDSVFQQLNWKQQGAFNHLYNHYYYQRHNEFWYQEAMKKLPVLTQSTPMLVCGEDLGMVPECVPWVMRQLQILSLEIQRMPKQMYEDFGHPENYPFLSVCTIGTHDMSTFRGWWEEDPALTERFYHQEMHHQGEIPVHAPGWLCKDIVFHHLKSPSLLCILAWQDWMSINEQLRNPDIEGERINIPAHPRHYWRWRMHLTLEQLLKEKELNQTIRELIEDSNRR
;
A
#
# COMPACT_ATOMS: atom_id res chain seq x y z
N MET A 1 11.43 40.15 -12.03
CA MET A 1 12.19 39.16 -12.83
C MET A 1 11.30 38.60 -13.93
N LYS A 2 11.83 38.32 -15.13
CA LYS A 2 11.09 37.76 -16.27
C LYS A 2 11.48 36.32 -16.55
N ILE A 3 10.51 35.45 -16.81
CA ILE A 3 10.74 34.05 -17.23
C ILE A 3 10.00 33.81 -18.54
N THR A 4 10.64 33.11 -19.47
CA THR A 4 10.04 32.65 -20.73
C THR A 4 10.21 31.15 -20.83
N PHE A 5 9.09 30.44 -20.77
CA PHE A 5 9.03 28.99 -20.93
C PHE A 5 8.81 28.63 -22.38
N ARG A 6 9.50 27.61 -22.85
CA ARG A 6 9.34 27.01 -24.18
C ARG A 6 9.37 25.50 -24.07
N ILE A 7 8.44 24.86 -24.76
CA ILE A 7 8.25 23.41 -24.73
C ILE A 7 7.66 22.94 -26.05
N GLN A 8 8.07 21.76 -26.49
CA GLN A 8 7.42 21.03 -27.57
C GLN A 8 6.41 20.04 -26.98
N TYR A 9 5.12 20.26 -27.27
CA TYR A 9 4.03 19.40 -26.81
C TYR A 9 2.85 19.48 -27.79
N ARG A 10 2.29 18.32 -28.15
CA ARG A 10 1.17 18.24 -29.07
C ARG A 10 -0.15 18.08 -28.30
N THR A 11 -1.01 19.09 -28.38
CA THR A 11 -2.34 19.06 -27.77
C THR A 11 -3.39 18.43 -28.70
N VAL A 12 -4.52 17.97 -28.15
CA VAL A 12 -5.71 17.68 -28.96
C VAL A 12 -6.61 18.92 -29.08
N TRP A 13 -7.57 18.88 -30.01
CA TRP A 13 -8.46 20.02 -30.25
C TRP A 13 -9.20 20.44 -28.97
N GLY A 14 -9.16 21.74 -28.65
CA GLY A 14 -9.79 22.32 -27.45
C GLY A 14 -8.90 22.37 -26.20
N GLU A 15 -7.68 21.82 -26.25
CA GLU A 15 -6.72 21.88 -25.16
C GLU A 15 -5.70 23.02 -25.30
N SER A 16 -5.32 23.59 -24.16
CA SER A 16 -4.27 24.59 -23.99
C SER A 16 -3.24 24.13 -22.97
N LEU A 17 -1.99 24.53 -23.14
CA LEU A 17 -0.90 24.25 -22.20
C LEU A 17 -0.71 25.44 -21.25
N CYS A 18 -0.48 25.16 -19.97
CA CYS A 18 -0.13 26.15 -18.96
C CYS A 18 1.03 25.66 -18.09
N VAL A 19 1.70 26.61 -17.42
CA VAL A 19 2.74 26.33 -16.42
C VAL A 19 2.19 26.68 -15.05
N LEU A 20 2.24 25.72 -14.13
CA LEU A 20 1.90 25.88 -12.72
C LEU A 20 3.20 26.18 -11.95
N LEU A 21 3.44 27.45 -11.68
CA LEU A 21 4.59 27.93 -10.91
C LEU A 21 4.28 27.99 -9.42
N SER A 22 5.27 27.68 -8.60
CA SER A 22 5.21 27.82 -7.15
C SER A 22 6.52 28.31 -6.55
N GLN A 23 6.45 29.32 -5.69
CA GLN A 23 7.52 29.75 -4.79
C GLN A 23 6.88 30.27 -3.51
N ASN A 24 7.43 29.96 -2.33
CA ASN A 24 6.87 30.40 -1.04
C ASN A 24 5.39 30.06 -0.83
N HIS A 25 4.94 28.89 -1.30
CA HIS A 25 3.53 28.46 -1.27
C HIS A 25 2.55 29.34 -2.08
N ILE A 26 3.04 30.32 -2.82
CA ILE A 26 2.24 31.10 -3.76
C ILE A 26 2.26 30.37 -5.10
N GLN A 27 1.07 30.06 -5.63
CA GLN A 27 0.91 29.45 -6.94
C GLN A 27 0.52 30.48 -7.99
N HIS A 28 1.15 30.39 -9.15
CA HIS A 28 0.84 31.19 -10.32
C HIS A 28 0.64 30.29 -11.53
N THR A 29 -0.43 30.54 -12.29
CA THR A 29 -0.66 29.87 -13.58
C THR A 29 -0.21 30.79 -14.70
N VAL A 30 0.62 30.27 -15.59
CA VAL A 30 1.09 30.98 -16.79
C VAL A 30 0.53 30.29 -18.01
N GLU A 31 -0.41 30.94 -18.68
CA GLU A 31 -0.95 30.48 -19.95
C GLU A 31 0.15 30.46 -21.02
N MET A 32 0.19 29.37 -21.80
CA MET A 32 1.10 29.26 -22.93
C MET A 32 0.36 29.48 -24.25
N THR A 33 1.09 29.99 -25.23
CA THR A 33 0.58 30.25 -26.58
C THR A 33 1.36 29.44 -27.59
N THR A 34 0.69 28.96 -28.64
CA THR A 34 1.30 28.21 -29.73
C THR A 34 0.91 28.80 -31.08
N ARG A 35 1.77 28.61 -32.10
CA ARG A 35 1.50 29.00 -33.49
C ARG A 35 1.11 27.82 -34.38
N ASN A 36 1.52 26.61 -34.01
CA ASN A 36 1.40 25.40 -34.82
C ASN A 36 0.79 24.21 -34.06
N GLY A 37 0.47 24.37 -32.78
CA GLY A 37 -0.05 23.28 -31.93
C GLY A 37 1.02 22.36 -31.35
N GLU A 38 2.31 22.64 -31.61
CA GLU A 38 3.44 21.82 -31.17
C GLU A 38 4.43 22.63 -30.34
N GLU A 39 4.77 23.85 -30.75
CA GLU A 39 5.68 24.74 -30.02
C GLU A 39 4.90 25.71 -29.16
N TRP A 40 5.07 25.61 -27.84
CA TRP A 40 4.37 26.44 -26.87
C TRP A 40 5.34 27.42 -26.21
N THR A 41 4.88 28.65 -25.97
CA THR A 41 5.64 29.68 -25.25
C THR A 41 4.77 30.38 -24.22
N GLY A 42 5.25 30.46 -22.98
CA GLY A 42 4.63 31.19 -21.88
C GLY A 42 5.57 32.24 -21.30
N LYS A 43 5.05 33.36 -20.79
CA LYS A 43 5.85 34.42 -20.17
C LYS A 43 5.29 34.79 -18.81
N ALA A 44 6.18 34.95 -17.85
CA ALA A 44 5.88 35.29 -16.47
C ALA A 44 6.74 36.47 -16.02
N GLU A 45 6.15 37.42 -15.30
CA GLU A 45 6.88 38.52 -14.66
C GLU A 45 6.41 38.61 -13.21
N PHE A 46 7.30 38.26 -12.28
CA PHE A 46 7.03 38.25 -10.83
C PHE A 46 8.28 38.65 -10.04
N ASP A 47 8.07 39.06 -8.80
CA ASP A 47 9.13 39.33 -7.83
C ASP A 47 9.40 38.07 -7.00
N PHE A 48 10.43 37.32 -7.38
CA PHE A 48 10.81 36.08 -6.72
C PHE A 48 11.84 36.32 -5.60
N HIS A 49 11.78 35.50 -4.56
CA HIS A 49 12.79 35.50 -3.51
C HIS A 49 14.10 34.89 -4.03
N PRO A 50 15.25 35.58 -3.91
CA PRO A 50 16.49 35.17 -4.58
C PRO A 50 17.17 33.93 -3.97
N SER A 51 16.82 33.52 -2.75
CA SER A 51 17.44 32.39 -2.06
C SER A 51 16.64 31.08 -2.12
N GLU A 52 15.52 31.07 -2.83
CA GLU A 52 14.63 29.91 -2.93
C GLU A 52 14.53 29.41 -4.36
N PRO A 53 14.38 28.09 -4.56
CA PRO A 53 14.13 27.56 -5.88
C PRO A 53 12.77 28.04 -6.41
N ILE A 54 12.71 28.31 -7.70
CA ILE A 54 11.46 28.44 -8.44
C ILE A 54 11.10 27.04 -8.91
N CYS A 55 9.98 26.50 -8.43
CA CYS A 55 9.48 25.18 -8.81
C CYS A 55 8.28 25.33 -9.75
N TYR A 56 8.18 24.47 -10.77
CA TYR A 56 7.04 24.50 -11.68
C TYR A 56 6.74 23.15 -12.33
N ARG A 57 5.55 23.07 -12.93
CA ARG A 57 5.06 21.92 -13.72
C ARG A 57 4.29 22.40 -14.94
N TYR A 58 4.28 21.59 -15.99
CA TYR A 58 3.38 21.76 -17.11
C TYR A 58 2.04 21.08 -16.84
N ALA A 59 0.97 21.68 -17.36
CA ALA A 59 -0.36 21.15 -17.25
C ALA A 59 -1.18 21.50 -18.49
N VAL A 60 -2.15 20.65 -18.81
CA VAL A 60 -3.07 20.83 -19.93
C VAL A 60 -4.44 21.17 -19.38
N SER A 61 -5.03 22.24 -19.88
CA SER A 61 -6.37 22.69 -19.56
C SER A 61 -7.30 22.56 -20.78
N ARG A 62 -8.58 22.32 -20.52
CA ARG A 62 -9.65 22.31 -21.52
C ARG A 62 -10.83 23.07 -20.95
N GLN A 63 -11.23 24.16 -21.60
CA GLN A 63 -12.29 25.06 -21.11
C GLN A 63 -12.07 25.46 -19.63
N GLU A 64 -10.86 25.93 -19.31
CA GLU A 64 -10.44 26.34 -17.95
C GLU A 64 -10.43 25.21 -16.90
N THR A 65 -10.74 23.97 -17.28
CA THR A 65 -10.63 22.79 -16.40
C THR A 65 -9.30 22.09 -16.65
N LEU A 66 -8.54 21.84 -15.59
CA LEU A 66 -7.30 21.05 -15.69
C LEU A 66 -7.64 19.60 -16.07
N VAL A 67 -7.13 19.14 -17.21
CA VAL A 67 -7.37 17.77 -17.72
C VAL A 67 -6.17 16.85 -17.55
N ARG A 68 -4.95 17.41 -17.52
CA ARG A 68 -3.71 16.67 -17.30
C ARG A 68 -2.68 17.56 -16.61
N GLN A 69 -1.83 16.97 -15.80
CA GLN A 69 -0.67 17.63 -15.22
C GLN A 69 0.49 16.65 -15.25
N GLU A 70 1.71 17.15 -15.37
CA GLU A 70 2.92 16.36 -15.13
C GLU A 70 2.87 15.67 -13.77
N PHE A 71 3.13 14.36 -13.81
CA PHE A 71 3.22 13.50 -12.63
C PHE A 71 4.58 13.67 -11.91
N GLY A 72 4.69 13.10 -10.72
CA GLY A 72 5.94 12.85 -10.00
C GLY A 72 6.18 13.79 -8.82
N ALA A 73 6.88 13.31 -7.78
CA ALA A 73 7.22 14.12 -6.61
C ALA A 73 8.24 15.23 -6.89
N ILE A 74 8.90 15.21 -8.05
CA ILE A 74 10.01 16.10 -8.41
C ILE A 74 9.52 17.14 -9.42
N PRO A 75 9.21 18.39 -9.01
CA PRO A 75 8.90 19.46 -9.95
C PRO A 75 10.15 19.86 -10.73
N HIS A 76 9.98 20.52 -11.87
CA HIS A 76 11.11 21.23 -12.47
C HIS A 76 11.53 22.34 -11.51
N SER A 77 12.83 22.58 -11.39
CA SER A 77 13.31 23.66 -10.52
C SER A 77 14.55 24.36 -11.08
N PHE A 78 14.74 25.61 -10.67
CA PHE A 78 16.00 26.33 -10.81
C PHE A 78 16.09 27.42 -9.74
N TYR A 79 17.31 27.91 -9.49
CA TYR A 79 17.52 29.01 -8.56
C TYR A 79 17.74 30.31 -9.32
N PRO A 80 17.16 31.43 -8.84
CA PRO A 80 17.55 32.76 -9.28
C PRO A 80 19.07 32.96 -9.18
N GLY A 81 19.64 33.60 -10.20
CA GLY A 81 21.03 34.04 -10.23
C GLY A 81 21.28 35.30 -9.39
N ASN A 82 22.39 35.98 -9.68
CA ASN A 82 22.75 37.27 -9.10
C ASN A 82 21.83 38.42 -9.58
N LEU A 83 22.05 39.62 -9.04
CA LEU A 83 21.22 40.81 -9.32
C LEU A 83 21.20 41.24 -10.81
N GLN A 84 22.19 40.84 -11.62
CA GLN A 84 22.19 41.11 -13.05
C GLN A 84 21.23 40.21 -13.82
N GLN A 85 20.89 39.02 -13.33
CA GLN A 85 19.99 38.10 -14.01
C GLN A 85 18.53 38.53 -13.85
N GLN A 86 17.98 39.10 -14.92
CA GLN A 86 16.61 39.63 -14.95
C GLN A 86 15.69 38.84 -15.88
N HIS A 87 16.23 38.02 -16.79
CA HIS A 87 15.45 37.24 -17.75
C HIS A 87 15.94 35.79 -17.84
N TYR A 88 15.05 34.83 -17.60
CA TYR A 88 15.30 33.39 -17.67
C TYR A 88 14.62 32.82 -18.92
N LEU A 89 15.39 32.15 -19.76
CA LEU A 89 14.95 31.46 -20.97
C LEU A 89 14.98 29.97 -20.68
N VAL A 90 13.81 29.37 -20.48
CA VAL A 90 13.65 27.99 -20.06
C VAL A 90 13.19 27.17 -21.26
N GLU A 91 14.05 26.28 -21.76
CA GLU A 91 13.66 25.24 -22.71
C GLU A 91 13.43 23.94 -21.93
N ASP A 92 12.30 23.30 -22.15
CA ASP A 92 11.89 22.08 -21.43
C ASP A 92 11.17 21.08 -22.34
N CYS A 93 10.93 19.90 -21.77
CA CYS A 93 10.06 18.86 -22.30
C CYS A 93 9.05 18.46 -21.23
N TRP A 94 7.90 17.90 -21.66
CA TRP A 94 6.93 17.33 -20.73
C TRP A 94 7.55 16.16 -19.98
N ARG A 95 7.42 16.13 -18.66
CA ARG A 95 7.95 15.07 -17.79
C ARG A 95 6.86 14.45 -16.92
N ASP A 96 6.60 13.17 -17.14
CA ASP A 96 5.83 12.33 -16.22
C ASP A 96 6.74 11.80 -15.10
N LEU A 97 6.71 10.49 -14.81
CA LEU A 97 7.65 9.86 -13.89
C LEU A 97 9.00 9.59 -14.61
N PRO A 98 10.15 9.83 -13.94
CA PRO A 98 11.45 9.40 -14.45
C PRO A 98 11.46 7.91 -14.78
N GLN A 99 12.28 7.47 -15.74
CA GLN A 99 12.25 6.07 -16.23
C GLN A 99 12.45 5.04 -15.11
N ASP A 100 13.32 5.36 -14.13
CA ASP A 100 13.60 4.55 -12.95
C ASP A 100 13.13 5.26 -11.66
N ALA A 101 11.85 5.62 -11.58
CA ALA A 101 11.31 6.44 -10.47
C ALA A 101 11.54 5.81 -9.09
N TYR A 102 11.61 4.47 -9.00
CA TYR A 102 11.94 3.76 -7.76
C TYR A 102 13.28 4.24 -7.15
N ARG A 103 14.27 4.60 -7.98
CA ARG A 103 15.58 5.09 -7.51
C ARG A 103 15.52 6.46 -6.86
N TYR A 104 14.41 7.19 -6.98
CA TYR A 104 14.19 8.49 -6.34
C TYR A 104 13.43 8.37 -5.01
N THR A 105 12.98 7.17 -4.66
CA THR A 105 12.23 6.93 -3.43
C THR A 105 13.14 6.96 -2.20
N SER A 106 12.57 7.15 -1.02
CA SER A 106 13.27 7.05 0.27
C SER A 106 13.77 5.63 0.58
N ALA A 107 13.38 4.63 -0.22
CA ALA A 107 13.96 3.29 -0.13
C ALA A 107 15.41 3.27 -0.62
N PHE A 108 15.75 4.05 -1.65
CA PHE A 108 17.09 4.01 -2.26
C PHE A 108 17.92 5.25 -1.96
N ASN A 109 17.37 6.22 -1.23
CA ASN A 109 18.04 7.48 -0.91
C ASN A 109 18.06 7.75 0.59
N ASN A 110 19.18 8.30 1.05
CA ASN A 110 19.36 8.74 2.44
C ASN A 110 18.71 10.11 2.69
N THR A 111 18.61 10.49 3.96
CA THR A 111 18.27 11.86 4.37
C THR A 111 19.24 12.86 3.76
N TYR A 112 18.70 13.85 3.07
CA TYR A 112 19.44 14.82 2.27
C TYR A 112 19.43 16.21 2.92
N ALA A 113 20.56 16.90 2.85
CA ALA A 113 20.68 18.30 3.26
C ALA A 113 20.78 19.19 2.00
N LEU A 114 19.96 20.25 1.93
CA LEU A 114 19.93 21.17 0.80
C LEU A 114 21.28 21.89 0.60
N GLU A 115 21.90 21.71 -0.56
CA GLU A 115 22.98 22.58 -1.03
C GLU A 115 22.44 23.65 -1.99
N GLN A 116 22.84 24.91 -1.79
CA GLN A 116 22.56 25.93 -2.80
C GLN A 116 23.51 25.78 -3.99
N PRO A 117 23.03 26.00 -5.23
CA PRO A 117 23.89 26.00 -6.39
C PRO A 117 24.94 27.12 -6.31
N SER A 118 26.06 26.92 -7.00
CA SER A 118 27.21 27.83 -6.97
C SER A 118 26.81 29.27 -7.31
N ARG A 119 27.05 30.20 -6.38
CA ARG A 119 26.79 31.63 -6.58
C ARG A 119 27.87 32.22 -7.49
N LEU A 120 27.51 32.53 -8.73
CA LEU A 120 28.38 33.20 -9.68
C LEU A 120 28.72 34.63 -9.20
N SER A 121 29.86 35.16 -9.65
CA SER A 121 30.27 36.52 -9.32
C SER A 121 29.21 37.54 -9.77
N ASP A 122 29.03 38.63 -9.02
CA ASP A 122 28.06 39.69 -9.35
C ASP A 122 28.37 40.39 -10.69
N ASN A 123 29.56 40.19 -11.26
CA ASN A 123 29.96 40.71 -12.57
C ASN A 123 29.50 39.83 -13.75
N THR A 124 29.02 38.61 -13.47
CA THR A 124 28.61 37.65 -14.49
C THR A 124 27.29 38.07 -15.12
N GLY A 125 27.33 38.40 -16.40
CA GLY A 125 26.20 39.00 -17.11
C GLY A 125 25.40 38.03 -17.99
N ARG A 126 25.95 36.88 -18.40
CA ARG A 126 25.28 35.91 -19.29
C ARG A 126 25.51 34.52 -18.73
N CYS A 127 24.45 33.75 -18.51
CA CYS A 127 24.58 32.46 -17.81
C CYS A 127 23.92 31.32 -18.56
N ILE A 128 24.46 30.11 -18.39
CA ILE A 128 23.79 28.85 -18.74
C ILE A 128 23.65 28.01 -17.47
N THR A 129 22.43 27.53 -17.17
CA THR A 129 22.17 26.62 -16.03
C THR A 129 21.83 25.24 -16.53
N PHE A 130 22.77 24.30 -16.42
CA PHE A 130 22.53 22.89 -16.70
C PHE A 130 21.76 22.25 -15.54
N ARG A 131 20.73 21.48 -15.89
CA ARG A 131 19.88 20.75 -14.94
C ARG A 131 19.82 19.29 -15.34
N ALA A 132 19.99 18.41 -14.37
CA ALA A 132 19.99 16.97 -14.60
C ALA A 132 19.33 16.22 -13.45
N LEU A 133 18.58 15.17 -13.79
CA LEU A 133 18.12 14.18 -12.84
C LEU A 133 19.06 12.98 -12.89
N CYS A 134 19.66 12.63 -11.76
CA CYS A 134 20.61 11.51 -11.70
C CYS A 134 20.57 10.86 -10.31
N PRO A 135 19.90 9.70 -10.19
CA PRO A 135 19.77 9.01 -8.92
C PRO A 135 20.92 8.04 -8.66
N GLY A 136 21.19 7.76 -7.39
CA GLY A 136 22.08 6.67 -6.97
C GLY A 136 23.58 7.00 -6.94
N LEU A 137 24.00 8.26 -7.12
CA LEU A 137 25.42 8.62 -6.99
C LEU A 137 25.87 8.77 -5.52
N SER A 138 24.97 9.27 -4.67
CA SER A 138 25.26 9.55 -3.25
C SER A 138 25.60 8.29 -2.46
N THR A 139 25.03 7.14 -2.81
CA THR A 139 25.31 5.83 -2.20
C THR A 139 26.72 5.30 -2.51
N HIS A 140 27.37 5.81 -3.55
CA HIS A 140 28.70 5.38 -4.00
C HIS A 140 29.83 6.37 -3.70
N LYS A 141 29.58 7.41 -2.88
CA LYS A 141 30.52 8.54 -2.69
C LYS A 141 30.88 9.23 -4.02
N GLN A 142 29.91 9.28 -4.92
CA GLN A 142 30.01 9.93 -6.22
C GLN A 142 29.20 11.23 -6.24
N ARG A 143 29.56 12.11 -7.18
CA ARG A 143 28.82 13.32 -7.53
C ARG A 143 28.62 13.37 -9.03
N LEU A 144 27.64 14.15 -9.48
CA LEU A 144 27.50 14.43 -10.90
C LEU A 144 28.49 15.52 -11.32
N GLY A 145 29.14 15.32 -12.46
CA GLY A 145 30.00 16.30 -13.10
C GLY A 145 29.59 16.54 -14.55
N LEU A 146 30.06 17.66 -15.09
CA LEU A 146 29.90 18.04 -16.49
C LEU A 146 31.28 18.29 -17.10
N ILE A 147 31.56 17.69 -18.25
CA ILE A 147 32.82 17.83 -18.97
C ILE A 147 32.54 18.06 -20.45
N GLY A 148 33.41 18.78 -21.16
CA GLY A 148 33.17 19.13 -22.55
C GLY A 148 34.40 19.53 -23.34
N SER A 149 34.16 19.98 -24.58
CA SER A 149 35.20 20.16 -25.60
C SER A 149 36.08 21.41 -25.42
N CYS A 150 35.57 22.47 -24.78
CA CYS A 150 36.31 23.72 -24.61
C CYS A 150 37.01 23.79 -23.25
N ALA A 151 37.99 24.70 -23.12
CA ALA A 151 38.81 24.84 -21.92
C ALA A 151 37.99 25.13 -20.65
N ALA A 152 36.90 25.91 -20.78
CA ALA A 152 35.99 26.20 -19.67
C ALA A 152 35.21 24.97 -19.19
N LEU A 153 35.08 23.93 -20.02
CA LEU A 153 34.44 22.65 -19.69
C LEU A 153 35.46 21.52 -19.44
N GLY A 154 36.75 21.85 -19.33
CA GLY A 154 37.80 20.89 -19.00
C GLY A 154 38.44 20.15 -20.19
N SER A 155 38.06 20.44 -21.43
CA SER A 155 38.68 19.86 -22.65
C SER A 155 38.77 18.33 -22.67
N TRP A 156 37.74 17.64 -22.16
CA TRP A 156 37.69 16.18 -21.99
C TRP A 156 38.81 15.58 -21.11
N GLU A 157 39.53 16.40 -20.34
CA GLU A 157 40.54 15.92 -19.41
C GLU A 157 39.89 15.27 -18.17
N TYR A 158 40.22 14.00 -17.93
CA TYR A 158 39.66 13.15 -16.88
C TYR A 158 39.64 13.76 -15.46
N CYS A 159 40.60 14.64 -15.14
CA CYS A 159 40.73 15.31 -13.85
C CYS A 159 40.12 16.71 -13.79
N ARG A 160 39.46 17.17 -14.86
CA ARG A 160 38.89 18.53 -14.96
C ARG A 160 37.38 18.60 -15.25
N PRO A 161 36.53 17.65 -14.82
CA PRO A 161 35.09 17.87 -14.90
C PRO A 161 34.65 18.98 -13.93
N LEU A 162 33.63 19.73 -14.32
CA LEU A 162 32.97 20.72 -13.48
C LEU A 162 32.01 20.01 -12.54
N ARG A 163 32.14 20.24 -11.23
CA ARG A 163 31.28 19.61 -10.23
C ARG A 163 29.89 20.23 -10.25
N MET A 164 28.86 19.40 -10.43
CA MET A 164 27.48 19.84 -10.25
C MET A 164 27.10 19.78 -8.78
N LYS A 165 26.07 20.55 -8.41
CA LYS A 165 25.51 20.58 -7.07
C LYS A 165 24.19 19.84 -7.08
N GLU A 166 24.09 18.81 -6.24
CA GLU A 166 22.79 18.25 -5.89
C GLU A 166 22.07 19.36 -5.12
N VAL A 167 20.93 19.83 -5.62
CA VAL A 167 20.15 20.91 -4.98
C VAL A 167 18.90 20.37 -4.31
N GLN A 168 18.38 19.26 -4.80
CA GLN A 168 17.34 18.42 -4.18
C GLN A 168 17.77 16.96 -4.39
N PRO A 169 17.21 15.99 -3.65
CA PRO A 169 17.58 14.59 -3.83
C PRO A 169 17.54 14.18 -5.30
N ASN A 170 18.70 13.79 -5.84
CA ASN A 170 18.92 13.36 -7.23
C ASN A 170 18.70 14.44 -8.30
N VAL A 171 18.54 15.71 -7.92
CA VAL A 171 18.39 16.86 -8.83
C VAL A 171 19.66 17.70 -8.79
N TRP A 172 20.33 17.83 -9.93
CA TRP A 172 21.68 18.39 -10.04
C TRP A 172 21.70 19.64 -10.90
N HIS A 173 22.23 20.74 -10.37
CA HIS A 173 22.37 22.02 -11.07
C HIS A 173 23.84 22.44 -11.22
N LEU A 174 24.15 23.10 -12.33
CA LEU A 174 25.42 23.79 -12.56
C LEU A 174 25.19 25.05 -13.40
N THR A 175 25.52 26.21 -12.85
CA THR A 175 25.43 27.49 -13.56
C THR A 175 26.81 27.97 -13.98
N LEU A 176 26.98 28.27 -15.27
CA LEU A 176 28.25 28.71 -15.87
C LEU A 176 28.13 30.12 -16.47
N ASP A 177 29.24 30.87 -16.46
CA ASP A 177 29.37 32.10 -17.22
C ASP A 177 29.50 31.78 -18.71
N ALA A 178 28.46 32.14 -19.47
CA ALA A 178 28.38 31.89 -20.91
C ALA A 178 29.48 32.62 -21.69
N SER A 179 30.10 33.66 -21.11
CA SER A 179 31.20 34.43 -21.72
C SER A 179 32.52 33.65 -21.78
N SER A 180 32.65 32.59 -20.98
CA SER A 180 33.82 31.71 -20.96
C SER A 180 33.74 30.55 -21.96
N LEU A 181 32.60 30.38 -22.64
CA LEU A 181 32.33 29.24 -23.53
C LEU A 181 32.58 29.60 -25.00
N GLU A 182 33.14 28.65 -25.74
CA GLU A 182 33.36 28.73 -27.19
C GLU A 182 32.28 27.90 -27.91
N TYR A 183 31.49 28.52 -28.79
CA TYR A 183 30.34 27.87 -29.44
C TYR A 183 30.64 27.45 -30.89
N PRO A 184 30.03 26.36 -31.39
CA PRO A 184 29.33 25.35 -30.62
C PRO A 184 30.31 24.53 -29.78
N PHE A 185 29.87 24.00 -28.64
CA PHE A 185 30.66 23.06 -27.84
C PHE A 185 29.92 21.75 -27.65
N GLU A 186 30.69 20.70 -27.38
CA GLU A 186 30.15 19.42 -26.94
C GLU A 186 30.32 19.28 -25.43
N TYR A 187 29.38 18.60 -24.79
CA TYR A 187 29.47 18.26 -23.38
C TYR A 187 28.81 16.92 -23.06
N LYS A 188 29.20 16.35 -21.92
CA LYS A 188 28.71 15.09 -21.40
C LYS A 188 28.67 15.13 -19.87
N PHE A 189 27.73 14.43 -19.28
CA PHE A 189 27.66 14.18 -17.85
C PHE A 189 28.50 12.97 -17.46
N VAL A 190 29.12 13.05 -16.29
CA VAL A 190 30.06 12.06 -15.75
C VAL A 190 29.80 11.86 -14.27
N ALA A 191 29.93 10.63 -13.78
CA ALA A 191 30.02 10.40 -12.35
C ALA A 191 31.47 10.69 -11.93
N ILE A 192 31.65 11.52 -10.92
CA ILE A 192 32.98 11.91 -10.43
C ILE A 192 33.15 11.47 -8.99
N HIS A 193 34.36 11.08 -8.63
CA HIS A 193 34.71 10.80 -7.25
C HIS A 193 34.54 12.07 -6.40
N GLU A 194 33.85 11.99 -5.27
CA GLU A 194 33.48 13.16 -4.46
C GLU A 194 34.68 14.01 -4.02
N GLU A 195 35.76 13.37 -3.54
CA GLU A 195 36.95 14.09 -3.05
C GLU A 195 37.85 14.57 -4.19
N THR A 196 38.31 13.67 -5.07
CA THR A 196 39.30 13.99 -6.11
C THR A 196 38.70 14.76 -7.30
N GLY A 197 37.41 14.59 -7.58
CA GLY A 197 36.75 15.15 -8.76
C GLY A 197 37.16 14.47 -10.08
N ALA A 198 37.87 13.34 -10.02
CA ALA A 198 38.19 12.56 -11.21
C ALA A 198 36.94 11.82 -11.74
N VAL A 199 36.84 11.67 -13.06
CA VAL A 199 35.74 10.94 -13.73
C VAL A 199 35.81 9.46 -13.40
N GLU A 200 34.81 8.87 -12.76
CA GLU A 200 34.76 7.43 -12.54
C GLU A 200 33.93 6.70 -13.60
N LYS A 201 32.85 7.35 -14.07
CA LYS A 201 31.96 6.78 -15.09
C LYS A 201 31.51 7.85 -16.07
N TRP A 202 31.30 7.43 -17.31
CA TRP A 202 30.69 8.24 -18.36
C TRP A 202 29.23 7.85 -18.51
N GLU A 203 28.34 8.82 -18.72
CA GLU A 203 26.96 8.47 -19.04
C GLU A 203 26.87 7.68 -20.36
N THR A 204 25.79 6.94 -20.55
CA THR A 204 25.59 6.06 -21.71
C THR A 204 25.21 6.80 -22.99
N ARG A 205 24.69 8.04 -22.89
CA ARG A 205 24.23 8.82 -24.05
C ARG A 205 25.40 9.40 -24.87
N PRO A 206 25.20 9.69 -26.18
CA PRO A 206 26.16 10.42 -26.99
C PRO A 206 26.47 11.81 -26.44
N ASN A 207 27.57 12.41 -26.90
CA ASN A 207 27.89 13.80 -26.60
C ASN A 207 26.73 14.71 -27.01
N ARG A 208 26.36 15.66 -26.14
CA ARG A 208 25.38 16.69 -26.46
C ARG A 208 26.10 17.85 -27.12
N ILE A 209 25.55 18.36 -28.21
CA ILE A 209 26.05 19.56 -28.88
C ILE A 209 25.21 20.74 -28.41
N PHE A 210 25.85 21.76 -27.85
CA PHE A 210 25.22 23.00 -27.50
C PHE A 210 25.40 24.01 -28.66
N PRO A 211 24.33 24.43 -29.35
CA PRO A 211 24.43 25.34 -30.47
C PRO A 211 24.79 26.75 -30.02
N LEU A 212 25.16 27.63 -30.96
CA LEU A 212 25.34 29.04 -30.65
C LEU A 212 24.03 29.65 -30.13
N GLN A 213 24.03 30.10 -28.88
CA GLN A 213 22.90 30.78 -28.25
C GLN A 213 23.28 32.26 -28.01
N PRO A 214 22.76 33.23 -28.79
CA PRO A 214 23.09 34.63 -28.60
C PRO A 214 22.38 35.18 -27.36
N LEU A 215 23.05 35.16 -26.20
CA LEU A 215 22.52 35.69 -24.94
C LEU A 215 22.83 37.17 -24.76
N GLN A 216 21.81 37.94 -24.42
CA GLN A 216 21.95 39.33 -23.99
C GLN A 216 22.44 39.39 -22.54
N ARG A 217 23.03 40.54 -22.17
CA ARG A 217 23.41 40.76 -20.77
C ARG A 217 22.14 40.80 -19.91
N GLY A 218 22.14 40.01 -18.84
CA GLY A 218 21.03 39.80 -17.92
C GLY A 218 20.19 38.56 -18.21
N GLU A 219 20.51 37.81 -19.29
CA GLU A 219 19.83 36.57 -19.64
C GLU A 219 20.52 35.34 -19.03
N THR A 220 19.70 34.40 -18.55
CA THR A 220 20.11 33.04 -18.18
C THR A 220 19.36 32.05 -19.03
N TYR A 221 20.08 31.17 -19.70
CA TYR A 221 19.50 30.11 -20.50
C TYR A 221 19.55 28.77 -19.76
N LEU A 222 18.40 28.10 -19.70
CA LEU A 222 18.24 26.80 -19.08
C LEU A 222 17.95 25.82 -20.20
N PRO A 223 18.95 25.06 -20.68
CA PRO A 223 18.69 23.96 -21.60
C PRO A 223 17.73 22.94 -20.96
N MET A 224 17.15 22.12 -21.84
CA MET A 224 16.27 21.02 -21.47
C MET A 224 16.90 20.18 -20.36
N GLU A 225 16.17 20.03 -19.26
CA GLU A 225 16.55 19.15 -18.17
C GLU A 225 16.62 17.70 -18.65
N THR A 226 17.63 16.97 -18.20
CA THR A 226 17.90 15.63 -18.75
C THR A 226 18.04 14.59 -17.64
N GLU A 227 17.48 13.41 -17.85
CA GLU A 227 17.82 12.24 -17.06
C GLU A 227 19.19 11.70 -17.50
N VAL A 228 20.08 11.49 -16.53
CA VAL A 228 21.45 10.98 -16.76
C VAL A 228 21.53 9.56 -16.24
N PHE A 229 21.98 8.66 -17.12
CA PHE A 229 22.12 7.23 -16.84
C PHE A 229 23.56 6.77 -17.02
N PHE A 230 23.99 5.90 -16.10
CA PHE A 230 25.24 5.17 -16.18
C PHE A 230 24.95 3.69 -16.47
N ASP A 231 25.92 2.99 -17.03
CA ASP A 231 25.81 1.55 -17.32
C ASP A 231 25.97 0.72 -16.04
N ASP A 232 24.97 0.82 -15.16
CA ASP A 232 24.91 0.11 -13.88
C ASP A 232 23.87 -1.00 -13.95
N ALA A 233 24.25 -2.17 -13.42
CA ALA A 233 23.30 -3.26 -13.25
C ALA A 233 22.12 -2.82 -12.38
N PRO A 234 20.88 -3.26 -12.69
CA PRO A 234 19.73 -2.92 -11.89
C PRO A 234 19.89 -3.48 -10.48
N GLN A 235 19.66 -2.64 -9.46
CA GLN A 235 19.67 -3.09 -8.09
C GLN A 235 18.48 -4.02 -7.85
N ARG A 236 18.73 -5.19 -7.27
CA ARG A 236 17.71 -6.15 -6.86
C ARG A 236 17.95 -6.46 -5.38
N ILE A 237 16.88 -6.60 -4.62
CA ILE A 237 16.93 -6.75 -3.16
C ILE A 237 16.30 -8.08 -2.77
N ALA A 238 16.88 -8.75 -1.77
CA ALA A 238 16.29 -9.87 -1.06
C ALA A 238 15.83 -9.42 0.34
N GLY A 239 14.75 -10.01 0.84
CA GLY A 239 14.20 -9.67 2.14
C GLY A 239 13.33 -10.76 2.77
N CYS A 240 12.88 -10.47 3.99
CA CYS A 240 12.05 -11.36 4.81
C CYS A 240 10.70 -10.69 5.11
N ALA A 241 9.61 -11.43 4.95
CA ALA A 241 8.29 -11.06 5.45
C ALA A 241 7.98 -11.83 6.75
N ILE A 242 7.64 -11.09 7.81
CA ILE A 242 7.19 -11.68 9.08
C ILE A 242 6.33 -10.66 9.87
N PRO A 243 5.19 -11.07 10.46
CA PRO A 243 4.42 -10.19 11.32
C PRO A 243 5.20 -9.87 12.60
N VAL A 244 5.12 -8.62 13.10
CA VAL A 244 5.83 -8.23 14.34
C VAL A 244 5.38 -9.08 15.52
N PHE A 245 4.08 -9.38 15.63
CA PHE A 245 3.55 -10.22 16.72
C PHE A 245 4.14 -11.63 16.74
N SER A 246 4.63 -12.11 15.59
CA SER A 246 5.22 -13.44 15.42
C SER A 246 6.67 -13.52 15.89
N LEU A 247 7.34 -12.39 16.11
CA LEU A 247 8.73 -12.40 16.57
C LEU A 247 8.86 -12.99 17.98
N ARG A 248 10.03 -13.58 18.24
CA ARG A 248 10.37 -14.18 19.51
C ARG A 248 11.79 -13.82 19.90
N SER A 249 11.96 -13.24 21.07
CA SER A 249 13.25 -13.11 21.75
C SER A 249 13.17 -13.66 23.17
N GLU A 250 14.32 -13.83 23.81
CA GLU A 250 14.38 -14.19 25.24
C GLU A 250 13.72 -13.10 26.11
N GLY A 251 13.72 -11.85 25.63
CA GLY A 251 13.17 -10.67 26.30
C GLY A 251 11.68 -10.40 26.05
N SER A 252 11.06 -11.00 25.03
CA SER A 252 9.65 -10.77 24.68
C SER A 252 8.67 -11.11 25.83
N CYS A 253 7.45 -10.59 25.75
CA CYS A 253 6.39 -10.83 26.73
C CYS A 253 5.23 -11.64 26.13
N GLY A 254 5.53 -12.77 25.47
CA GLY A 254 4.51 -13.62 24.83
C GLY A 254 4.08 -13.22 23.42
N VAL A 255 4.57 -12.08 22.94
CA VAL A 255 4.32 -11.49 21.63
C VAL A 255 5.55 -10.70 21.22
N GLY A 256 5.87 -10.68 19.92
CA GLY A 256 6.96 -9.86 19.41
C GLY A 256 6.67 -8.37 19.47
N ASP A 257 7.71 -7.56 19.69
CA ASP A 257 7.62 -6.10 19.81
C ASP A 257 8.69 -5.34 19.02
N PHE A 258 8.68 -4.01 19.10
CA PHE A 258 9.63 -3.18 18.35
C PHE A 258 11.09 -3.43 18.77
N GLY A 259 11.36 -3.84 20.02
CA GLY A 259 12.70 -4.29 20.43
C GLY A 259 13.14 -5.54 19.68
N ASP A 260 12.21 -6.47 19.45
CA ASP A 260 12.47 -7.69 18.68
C ASP A 260 12.63 -7.40 17.18
N LEU A 261 11.90 -6.40 16.65
CA LEU A 261 12.08 -5.96 15.25
C LEU A 261 13.51 -5.41 15.00
N LYS A 262 14.12 -4.78 16.01
CA LYS A 262 15.54 -4.37 15.93
C LYS A 262 16.48 -5.58 15.81
N LEU A 263 16.25 -6.63 16.59
CA LEU A 263 17.04 -7.87 16.51
C LEU A 263 16.83 -8.60 15.18
N LEU A 264 15.63 -8.53 14.60
CA LEU A 264 15.39 -9.02 13.24
C LEU A 264 16.20 -8.21 12.20
N ALA A 265 16.34 -6.90 12.37
CA ALA A 265 17.22 -6.09 11.52
C ALA A 265 18.70 -6.50 11.64
N ASP A 266 19.14 -6.92 12.82
CA ASP A 266 20.49 -7.52 12.98
C ASP A 266 20.62 -8.84 12.22
N TRP A 267 19.59 -9.70 12.25
CA TRP A 267 19.60 -10.95 11.49
C TRP A 267 19.55 -10.73 9.97
N ALA A 268 18.75 -9.76 9.52
CA ALA A 268 18.71 -9.38 8.11
C ALA A 268 20.08 -8.89 7.63
N ASP A 269 20.76 -8.04 8.41
CA ASP A 269 22.13 -7.60 8.10
C ASP A 269 23.13 -8.76 8.07
N GLU A 270 23.06 -9.66 9.06
CA GLU A 270 23.90 -10.86 9.13
C GLU A 270 23.66 -11.77 7.91
N THR A 271 22.44 -11.89 7.41
CA THR A 271 22.14 -12.75 6.25
C THR A 271 22.29 -12.04 4.90
N GLY A 272 22.63 -10.75 4.88
CA GLY A 272 22.74 -9.96 3.64
C GLY A 272 21.40 -9.50 3.06
N GLN A 273 20.29 -9.71 3.78
CA GLN A 273 18.97 -9.22 3.41
C GLN A 273 18.88 -7.70 3.58
N LYS A 274 18.25 -7.01 2.63
CA LYS A 274 18.10 -5.55 2.63
C LYS A 274 16.65 -5.10 2.71
N ALA A 275 15.70 -5.99 2.97
CA ALA A 275 14.32 -5.61 3.25
C ALA A 275 13.69 -6.47 4.35
N ILE A 276 12.87 -5.84 5.17
CA ILE A 276 11.97 -6.48 6.13
C ILE A 276 10.56 -5.96 5.85
N GLN A 277 9.65 -6.87 5.53
CA GLN A 277 8.24 -6.59 5.40
C GLN A 277 7.48 -7.04 6.64
N ILE A 278 6.65 -6.14 7.17
CA ILE A 278 5.77 -6.43 8.31
C ILE A 278 4.30 -6.27 7.91
N LEU A 279 3.42 -6.96 8.63
CA LEU A 279 1.98 -6.75 8.56
C LEU A 279 1.58 -5.43 9.25
N PRO A 280 0.31 -4.98 9.10
CA PRO A 280 -0.16 -3.77 9.78
C PRO A 280 0.06 -3.84 11.29
N ILE A 281 0.54 -2.73 11.87
CA ILE A 281 0.87 -2.61 13.30
C ILE A 281 -0.09 -1.68 14.06
N ASN A 282 -1.18 -1.29 13.40
CA ASN A 282 -2.17 -0.37 13.93
C ASN A 282 -2.97 -0.98 15.09
N ASP A 283 -3.51 -0.15 15.95
CA ASP A 283 -4.33 -0.59 17.08
C ASP A 283 -5.64 -1.22 16.59
N THR A 284 -5.90 -2.45 17.00
CA THR A 284 -7.09 -3.25 16.68
C THR A 284 -7.92 -3.56 17.94
N THR A 285 -7.58 -2.96 19.09
CA THR A 285 -8.22 -3.24 20.38
C THR A 285 -9.69 -2.79 20.37
N MET A 286 -10.62 -3.75 20.27
CA MET A 286 -12.06 -3.53 20.28
C MET A 286 -12.70 -4.09 21.54
N SER A 287 -12.41 -5.36 21.84
CA SER A 287 -13.01 -6.14 22.91
C SER A 287 -12.01 -6.55 24.00
N GLY A 288 -10.71 -6.46 23.71
CA GLY A 288 -9.65 -7.00 24.55
C GLY A 288 -9.51 -8.52 24.48
N THR A 289 -10.15 -9.17 23.49
CA THR A 289 -10.11 -10.62 23.28
C THR A 289 -9.35 -10.97 22.00
N TRP A 290 -9.04 -12.26 21.80
CA TRP A 290 -8.30 -12.75 20.63
C TRP A 290 -8.90 -12.34 19.27
N THR A 291 -10.19 -11.99 19.19
CA THR A 291 -10.80 -11.52 17.93
C THR A 291 -10.17 -10.22 17.43
N ASP A 292 -9.55 -9.47 18.33
CA ASP A 292 -8.81 -8.24 18.02
C ASP A 292 -7.44 -8.54 17.40
N SER A 293 -7.01 -9.81 17.32
CA SER A 293 -5.71 -10.19 16.73
C SER A 293 -5.62 -9.96 15.22
N TYR A 294 -6.73 -9.72 14.53
CA TYR A 294 -6.78 -9.50 13.08
C TYR A 294 -6.20 -8.11 12.70
N PRO A 295 -4.99 -8.03 12.11
CA PRO A 295 -4.27 -6.76 11.94
C PRO A 295 -4.92 -5.78 10.95
N TYR A 296 -5.79 -6.25 10.06
CA TYR A 296 -6.43 -5.42 9.03
C TYR A 296 -7.72 -4.73 9.52
N ASN A 297 -8.19 -5.02 10.74
CA ASN A 297 -9.40 -4.42 11.31
C ASN A 297 -9.06 -3.37 12.38
N SER A 298 -8.27 -2.36 12.00
CA SER A 298 -7.79 -1.33 12.92
C SER A 298 -8.91 -0.41 13.41
N ILE A 299 -8.87 -0.04 14.69
CA ILE A 299 -9.69 1.04 15.28
C ILE A 299 -9.11 2.42 15.03
N SER A 300 -7.83 2.53 14.62
CA SER A 300 -7.27 3.77 14.09
C SER A 300 -6.19 3.49 13.06
N ILE A 301 -6.19 4.25 11.96
CA ILE A 301 -5.13 4.18 10.93
C ILE A 301 -3.81 4.85 11.37
N TYR A 302 -3.83 5.62 12.46
CA TYR A 302 -2.67 6.36 12.96
C TYR A 302 -2.02 5.70 14.19
N ALA A 303 -2.85 5.21 15.10
CA ALA A 303 -2.37 4.69 16.38
C ALA A 303 -1.74 3.30 16.24
N PHE A 304 -0.65 3.06 16.98
CA PHE A 304 0.01 1.76 17.05
C PHE A 304 -0.63 0.87 18.12
N HIS A 305 -0.66 -0.43 17.86
CA HIS A 305 -1.21 -1.38 18.82
C HIS A 305 -0.35 -1.42 20.10
N PRO A 306 -0.99 -1.32 21.29
CA PRO A 306 -0.29 -1.44 22.58
C PRO A 306 0.59 -2.69 22.75
N MET A 307 0.34 -3.78 22.00
CA MET A 307 1.06 -5.03 22.13
C MET A 307 2.52 -4.93 21.68
N TYR A 308 2.83 -3.98 20.79
CA TYR A 308 4.16 -3.82 20.19
C TYR A 308 5.13 -2.99 21.03
N ILE A 309 4.72 -2.57 22.24
CA ILE A 309 5.63 -1.92 23.17
C ILE A 309 6.69 -2.91 23.67
N ASP A 310 7.95 -2.51 23.61
CA ASP A 310 9.04 -3.17 24.29
C ASP A 310 9.15 -2.63 25.72
N LEU A 311 8.82 -3.47 26.70
CA LEU A 311 8.88 -3.11 28.11
C LEU A 311 10.32 -3.02 28.64
N ARG A 312 11.30 -3.61 27.96
CA ARG A 312 12.72 -3.56 28.35
C ARG A 312 13.30 -2.15 28.22
N GLN A 313 12.69 -1.32 27.37
CA GLN A 313 13.07 0.08 27.16
C GLN A 313 12.34 1.04 28.11
N LEU A 314 11.47 0.53 28.99
CA LEU A 314 10.79 1.30 30.02
C LEU A 314 11.46 1.13 31.39
N PRO A 315 11.30 2.07 32.33
CA PRO A 315 11.85 1.91 33.67
C PRO A 315 11.35 0.64 34.38
N ALA A 316 12.23 0.03 35.15
CA ALA A 316 11.87 -1.09 36.03
C ALA A 316 10.89 -0.65 37.13
N LEU A 317 9.97 -1.53 37.53
CA LEU A 317 9.05 -1.28 38.64
C LEU A 317 9.82 -1.05 39.95
N LYS A 318 9.44 -0.01 40.71
CA LYS A 318 10.06 0.33 42.01
C LYS A 318 9.82 -0.74 43.08
N ASP A 319 8.66 -1.41 43.05
CA ASP A 319 8.34 -2.50 43.96
C ASP A 319 8.98 -3.81 43.48
N LYS A 320 9.98 -4.28 44.23
CA LYS A 320 10.72 -5.51 43.92
C LYS A 320 9.82 -6.74 43.84
N LYS A 321 8.82 -6.88 44.73
CA LYS A 321 7.91 -8.04 44.70
C LYS A 321 7.05 -8.01 43.44
N ALA A 322 6.57 -6.84 43.06
CA ALA A 322 5.82 -6.66 41.83
C ALA A 322 6.68 -6.93 40.58
N ALA A 323 7.95 -6.51 40.58
CA ALA A 323 8.91 -6.77 39.51
C ALA A 323 9.20 -8.28 39.36
N GLU A 324 9.48 -8.98 40.45
CA GLU A 324 9.73 -10.44 40.46
C GLU A 324 8.49 -11.22 40.00
N ALA A 325 7.30 -10.84 40.48
CA ALA A 325 6.05 -11.47 40.05
C ALA A 325 5.77 -11.24 38.55
N PHE A 326 6.03 -10.03 38.06
CA PHE A 326 5.93 -9.71 36.64
C PHE A 326 6.91 -10.55 35.82
N GLU A 327 8.17 -10.63 36.20
CA GLU A 327 9.18 -11.36 35.44
C GLU A 327 8.86 -12.86 35.36
N LYS A 328 8.38 -13.45 36.47
CA LYS A 328 7.89 -14.84 36.47
C LYS A 328 6.72 -15.04 35.51
N ALA A 329 5.78 -14.08 35.46
CA ALA A 329 4.66 -14.12 34.53
C ALA A 329 5.13 -13.94 33.07
N ARG A 330 6.07 -13.00 32.82
CA ARG A 330 6.65 -12.74 31.49
C ARG A 330 7.31 -13.98 30.93
N ILE A 331 8.17 -14.65 31.70
CA ILE A 331 8.83 -15.91 31.30
C ILE A 331 7.78 -16.98 30.98
N LYS A 332 6.75 -17.14 31.83
CA LYS A 332 5.69 -18.13 31.63
C LYS A 332 4.93 -17.89 30.32
N VAL A 333 4.49 -16.65 30.07
CA VAL A 333 3.74 -16.32 28.84
C VAL A 333 4.66 -16.43 27.62
N ASN A 334 5.92 -15.99 27.70
CA ASN A 334 6.86 -16.06 26.58
C ASN A 334 7.28 -17.49 26.21
N SER A 335 7.18 -18.45 27.15
CA SER A 335 7.47 -19.86 26.90
C SER A 335 6.40 -20.58 26.07
N LEU A 336 5.21 -20.01 25.91
CA LEU A 336 4.14 -20.61 25.12
C LEU A 336 4.56 -20.72 23.64
N PRO A 337 4.19 -21.82 22.95
CA PRO A 337 4.56 -22.03 21.55
C PRO A 337 3.84 -21.06 20.59
N MET A 338 2.61 -20.68 20.93
CA MET A 338 1.79 -19.72 20.19
C MET A 338 1.51 -18.50 21.04
N MET A 339 1.15 -17.38 20.42
CA MET A 339 0.71 -16.19 21.14
C MET A 339 -0.57 -16.48 21.93
N ASP A 340 -0.58 -16.06 23.19
CA ASP A 340 -1.80 -15.93 24.01
C ASP A 340 -2.12 -14.44 24.13
N TYR A 341 -2.96 -13.95 23.22
CA TYR A 341 -3.26 -12.53 23.02
C TYR A 341 -3.71 -11.86 24.31
N GLU A 342 -4.68 -12.45 25.01
CA GLU A 342 -5.25 -11.88 26.23
C GLU A 342 -4.22 -11.81 27.35
N LYS A 343 -3.43 -12.89 27.57
CA LYS A 343 -2.41 -12.88 28.63
C LYS A 343 -1.29 -11.91 28.33
N ALA A 344 -0.80 -11.87 27.08
CA ALA A 344 0.29 -10.97 26.67
C ALA A 344 -0.14 -9.50 26.80
N ASN A 345 -1.30 -9.13 26.23
CA ASN A 345 -1.82 -7.77 26.30
C ASN A 345 -2.12 -7.34 27.73
N LYS A 346 -2.77 -8.21 28.53
CA LYS A 346 -3.03 -7.90 29.93
C LYS A 346 -1.74 -7.63 30.70
N LEU A 347 -0.73 -8.49 30.54
CA LEU A 347 0.55 -8.36 31.25
C LEU A 347 1.29 -7.08 30.84
N LYS A 348 1.30 -6.75 29.54
CA LYS A 348 1.90 -5.50 29.04
C LYS A 348 1.17 -4.25 29.54
N MET A 349 -0.16 -4.23 29.45
CA MET A 349 -0.98 -3.09 29.88
C MET A 349 -0.91 -2.86 31.40
N ASP A 350 -0.89 -3.93 32.19
CA ASP A 350 -0.75 -3.83 33.66
C ASP A 350 0.63 -3.24 34.04
N TYR A 351 1.70 -3.61 33.32
CA TYR A 351 3.04 -3.03 33.52
C TYR A 351 3.07 -1.55 33.10
N LEU A 352 2.58 -1.22 31.90
CA LEU A 352 2.53 0.14 31.36
C LEU A 352 1.79 1.10 32.29
N ARG A 353 0.65 0.70 32.84
CA ARG A 353 -0.12 1.55 33.78
C ARG A 353 0.68 1.85 35.04
N LYS A 354 1.47 0.91 35.55
CA LYS A 354 2.34 1.13 36.71
C LYS A 354 3.50 2.07 36.38
N VAL A 355 4.14 1.91 35.22
CA VAL A 355 5.20 2.82 34.76
C VAL A 355 4.64 4.23 34.56
N TYR A 356 3.48 4.37 33.92
CA TYR A 356 2.81 5.66 33.75
C TYR A 356 2.54 6.37 35.09
N GLN A 357 2.13 5.63 36.13
CA GLN A 357 1.99 6.21 37.48
C GLN A 357 3.32 6.70 38.06
N MET A 358 4.44 6.07 37.70
CA MET A 358 5.77 6.42 38.22
C MET A 358 6.39 7.62 37.51
N GLU A 359 6.26 7.73 36.19
CA GLU A 359 6.97 8.73 35.38
C GLU A 359 6.12 9.47 34.35
N GLY A 360 4.85 9.09 34.15
CA GLY A 360 3.99 9.63 33.10
C GLY A 360 3.92 11.15 33.12
N LYS A 361 3.77 11.77 34.31
CA LYS A 361 3.77 13.23 34.45
C LYS A 361 5.08 13.89 33.99
N LYS A 362 6.22 13.24 34.22
CA LYS A 362 7.53 13.75 33.80
C LYS A 362 7.66 13.67 32.28
N VAL A 363 7.27 12.54 31.68
CA VAL A 363 7.32 12.34 30.22
C VAL A 363 6.36 13.29 29.51
N LEU A 364 5.12 13.41 29.99
CA LEU A 364 4.13 14.31 29.40
C LEU A 364 4.47 15.81 29.54
N ALA A 365 5.45 16.16 30.37
CA ALA A 365 5.98 17.52 30.52
C ALA A 365 7.32 17.74 29.79
N SER A 366 7.85 16.71 29.12
CA SER A 366 9.10 16.82 28.36
C SER A 366 8.90 17.58 27.05
N GLU A 367 9.95 18.25 26.59
CA GLU A 367 9.91 19.01 25.32
C GLU A 367 9.67 18.08 24.13
N GLU A 368 10.27 16.89 24.14
CA GLU A 368 10.12 15.88 23.11
C GLU A 368 8.68 15.39 22.99
N PHE A 369 8.01 15.15 24.13
CA PHE A 369 6.59 14.79 24.13
C PHE A 369 5.71 15.95 23.66
N LEU A 370 5.96 17.18 24.13
CA LEU A 370 5.14 18.34 23.73
C LEU A 370 5.23 18.59 22.22
N ASN A 371 6.43 18.44 21.65
CA ASN A 371 6.63 18.48 20.21
C ASN A 371 5.87 17.34 19.52
N PHE A 372 5.99 16.09 19.98
CA PHE A 372 5.22 14.97 19.44
C PHE A 372 3.72 15.22 19.49
N PHE A 373 3.20 15.69 20.63
CA PHE A 373 1.78 15.97 20.82
C PHE A 373 1.30 17.04 19.86
N GLN A 374 2.01 18.18 19.76
CA GLN A 374 1.64 19.27 18.85
C GLN A 374 1.56 18.81 17.39
N HIS A 375 2.48 17.97 16.94
CA HIS A 375 2.48 17.44 15.57
C HIS A 375 1.40 16.38 15.31
N ASN A 376 0.82 15.80 16.37
CA ASN A 376 -0.10 14.65 16.27
C ASN A 376 -1.47 14.92 16.91
N GLU A 377 -1.72 16.11 17.44
CA GLU A 377 -2.91 16.47 18.22
C GLU A 377 -4.21 16.12 17.48
N GLU A 378 -4.27 16.41 16.18
CA GLU A 378 -5.43 16.20 15.31
C GLU A 378 -5.99 14.77 15.37
N TRP A 379 -5.13 13.74 15.42
CA TRP A 379 -5.57 12.33 15.51
C TRP A 379 -5.39 11.74 16.91
N LEU A 380 -4.38 12.18 17.66
CA LEU A 380 -4.02 11.59 18.95
C LEU A 380 -5.06 11.90 20.02
N GLN A 381 -5.59 13.13 20.03
CA GLN A 381 -6.63 13.53 20.96
C GLN A 381 -7.94 12.74 20.78
N PRO A 382 -8.55 12.66 19.58
CA PRO A 382 -9.75 11.85 19.39
C PRO A 382 -9.49 10.35 19.62
N TYR A 383 -8.32 9.81 19.25
CA TYR A 383 -7.97 8.42 19.55
C TYR A 383 -7.94 8.13 21.06
N ALA A 384 -7.28 8.98 21.86
CA ALA A 384 -7.20 8.78 23.30
C ALA A 384 -8.57 8.91 23.99
N ALA A 385 -9.41 9.85 23.53
CA ALA A 385 -10.79 9.99 23.98
C ALA A 385 -11.62 8.75 23.60
N PHE A 386 -11.52 8.28 22.36
CA PHE A 386 -12.19 7.08 21.88
C PHE A 386 -11.83 5.86 22.73
N CYS A 387 -10.54 5.61 22.99
CA CYS A 387 -10.10 4.50 23.83
C CYS A 387 -10.67 4.58 25.25
N TYR A 388 -10.72 5.78 25.84
CA TYR A 388 -11.35 5.99 27.14
C TYR A 388 -12.87 5.71 27.11
N LEU A 389 -13.57 6.16 26.06
CA LEU A 389 -15.02 5.98 25.91
C LEU A 389 -15.38 4.52 25.64
N ARG A 390 -14.64 3.83 24.75
CA ARG A 390 -14.73 2.38 24.50
C ARG A 390 -14.63 1.61 25.80
N ASP A 391 -13.58 1.87 26.59
CA ASP A 391 -13.35 1.16 27.85
C ASP A 391 -14.43 1.48 28.90
N SER A 392 -14.95 2.72 28.91
CA SER A 392 -15.95 3.17 29.88
C SER A 392 -17.35 2.65 29.56
N TYR A 393 -17.70 2.52 28.29
CA TYR A 393 -18.99 2.02 27.83
C TYR A 393 -18.98 0.52 27.49
N GLY A 394 -17.81 -0.13 27.44
CA GLY A 394 -17.66 -1.56 27.20
C GLY A 394 -17.89 -1.99 25.76
N THR A 395 -17.93 -1.04 24.81
CA THR A 395 -18.12 -1.31 23.38
C THR A 395 -17.41 -0.26 22.53
N PRO A 396 -16.75 -0.64 21.41
CA PRO A 396 -16.19 0.31 20.45
C PRO A 396 -17.27 0.91 19.54
N ASP A 397 -18.46 0.28 19.47
CA ASP A 397 -19.56 0.78 18.66
C ASP A 397 -20.16 2.04 19.27
N PHE A 398 -19.72 3.18 18.76
CA PHE A 398 -20.11 4.50 19.24
C PHE A 398 -21.61 4.78 19.09
N ASN A 399 -22.33 4.05 18.22
CA ASN A 399 -23.79 4.17 18.14
C ASN A 399 -24.49 3.71 19.42
N HIS A 400 -23.84 2.86 20.20
CA HIS A 400 -24.34 2.39 21.50
C HIS A 400 -23.85 3.24 22.68
N TRP A 401 -23.09 4.30 22.45
CA TRP A 401 -22.65 5.20 23.52
C TRP A 401 -23.77 6.14 23.96
N PRO A 402 -24.14 6.18 25.25
CA PRO A 402 -25.19 7.07 25.75
C PRO A 402 -24.89 8.57 25.55
N LYS A 403 -23.60 8.92 25.47
CA LYS A 403 -23.09 10.25 25.14
C LYS A 403 -21.90 10.09 24.19
N TYR A 404 -21.67 11.06 23.32
CA TYR A 404 -20.57 11.07 22.34
C TYR A 404 -20.76 10.09 21.16
N SER A 405 -21.98 9.62 20.91
CA SER A 405 -22.27 8.79 19.72
C SER A 405 -21.96 9.51 18.41
N THR A 406 -22.14 10.84 18.39
CA THR A 406 -21.63 11.73 17.35
C THR A 406 -20.40 12.47 17.87
N TYR A 407 -19.37 12.58 17.02
CA TYR A 407 -18.17 13.32 17.35
C TYR A 407 -18.40 14.84 17.30
N GLU A 408 -18.03 15.53 18.39
CA GLU A 408 -18.07 16.98 18.51
C GLU A 408 -16.74 17.48 19.08
N ALA A 409 -15.94 18.14 18.24
CA ALA A 409 -14.54 18.49 18.55
C ALA A 409 -14.41 19.28 19.87
N ASP A 410 -15.29 20.26 20.11
CA ASP A 410 -15.27 21.08 21.33
C ASP A 410 -15.62 20.28 22.59
N GLU A 411 -16.51 19.30 22.50
CA GLU A 411 -16.84 18.44 23.64
C GLU A 411 -15.67 17.50 23.99
N ILE A 412 -15.00 16.98 22.96
CA ILE A 412 -13.83 16.12 23.13
C ILE A 412 -12.63 16.94 23.64
N ALA A 413 -12.45 18.17 23.20
CA ALA A 413 -11.49 19.11 23.79
C ALA A 413 -11.72 19.32 25.27
N LYS A 414 -12.97 19.57 25.69
CA LYS A 414 -13.34 19.69 27.11
C LYS A 414 -13.16 18.40 27.90
N LEU A 415 -13.35 17.24 27.26
CA LEU A 415 -13.09 15.93 27.88
C LEU A 415 -11.59 15.70 28.12
N CYS A 416 -10.76 16.22 27.23
CA CYS A 416 -9.31 16.08 27.23
C CYS A 416 -8.56 17.17 28.01
N THR A 417 -9.23 18.06 28.76
CA THR A 417 -8.52 19.07 29.58
C THR A 417 -8.04 18.50 30.92
N PRO A 418 -6.91 18.98 31.47
CA PRO A 418 -6.37 18.51 32.76
C PRO A 418 -7.32 18.63 33.95
N GLU A 419 -8.29 19.55 33.91
CA GLU A 419 -9.29 19.75 34.96
C GLU A 419 -10.36 18.65 34.97
N ASN A 420 -10.52 17.91 33.87
CA ASN A 420 -11.50 16.85 33.75
C ASN A 420 -11.04 15.57 34.48
N LYS A 421 -11.95 14.92 35.22
CA LYS A 421 -11.65 13.66 35.92
C LYS A 421 -11.25 12.52 34.98
N ALA A 422 -11.68 12.57 33.72
CA ALA A 422 -11.30 11.59 32.69
C ALA A 422 -9.85 11.75 32.22
N TYR A 423 -9.25 12.94 32.37
CA TYR A 423 -7.96 13.28 31.77
C TYR A 423 -6.84 12.31 32.14
N THR A 424 -6.76 11.88 33.39
CA THR A 424 -5.68 10.96 33.81
C THR A 424 -5.71 9.63 33.05
N LYS A 425 -6.92 9.14 32.69
CA LYS A 425 -7.11 7.92 31.89
C LYS A 425 -6.86 8.17 30.40
N ILE A 426 -7.22 9.34 29.89
CA ILE A 426 -6.97 9.75 28.50
C ILE A 426 -5.47 9.97 28.26
N ALA A 427 -4.80 10.70 29.14
CA ALA A 427 -3.38 11.03 29.06
C ALA A 427 -2.46 9.80 29.13
N PHE A 428 -2.95 8.68 29.68
CA PHE A 428 -2.25 7.39 29.57
C PHE A 428 -2.08 6.97 28.11
N TYR A 429 -3.08 7.18 27.26
CA TYR A 429 -2.99 6.84 25.83
C TYR A 429 -2.06 7.79 25.07
N TYR A 430 -1.93 9.06 25.48
CA TYR A 430 -0.89 9.95 24.95
C TYR A 430 0.51 9.44 25.27
N TYR A 431 0.76 9.07 26.53
CA TYR A 431 2.02 8.47 26.95
C TYR A 431 2.32 7.20 26.17
N LEU A 432 1.33 6.31 26.03
CA LEU A 432 1.50 5.03 25.34
C LEU A 432 1.87 5.21 23.86
N GLN A 433 1.13 6.04 23.13
CA GLN A 433 1.42 6.29 21.71
C GLN A 433 2.76 7.00 21.52
N TYR A 434 3.15 7.90 22.44
CA TYR A 434 4.48 8.51 22.42
C TYR A 434 5.60 7.47 22.62
N GLN A 435 5.46 6.55 23.58
CA GLN A 435 6.46 5.50 23.79
C GLN A 435 6.57 4.55 22.59
N LEU A 436 5.44 4.17 21.98
CA LEU A 436 5.43 3.37 20.75
C LEU A 436 6.10 4.10 19.59
N HIS A 437 5.82 5.40 19.43
CA HIS A 437 6.46 6.27 18.43
C HIS A 437 7.98 6.28 18.59
N VAL A 438 8.48 6.54 19.80
CA VAL A 438 9.93 6.59 20.08
C VAL A 438 10.59 5.26 19.73
N GLN A 439 9.99 4.14 20.12
CA GLN A 439 10.54 2.82 19.87
C GLN A 439 10.54 2.45 18.38
N LEU A 440 9.44 2.67 17.66
CA LEU A 440 9.37 2.36 16.22
C LEU A 440 10.31 3.25 15.41
N LEU A 441 10.40 4.55 15.74
CA LEU A 441 11.32 5.47 15.08
C LEU A 441 12.78 5.06 15.29
N ALA A 442 13.13 4.59 16.48
CA ALA A 442 14.47 4.07 16.77
C ALA A 442 14.81 2.84 15.92
N VAL A 443 13.88 1.91 15.74
CA VAL A 443 14.07 0.72 14.90
C VAL A 443 14.18 1.09 13.43
N SER A 444 13.32 2.00 12.95
CA SER A 444 13.35 2.51 11.58
C SER A 444 14.68 3.18 11.25
N THR A 445 15.15 4.05 12.13
CA THR A 445 16.45 4.73 11.97
C THR A 445 17.60 3.71 11.98
N TYR A 446 17.53 2.70 12.86
CA TYR A 446 18.54 1.65 12.95
C TYR A 446 18.61 0.78 11.69
N ALA A 447 17.46 0.32 11.19
CA ALA A 447 17.38 -0.47 9.96
C ALA A 447 17.91 0.32 8.75
N ARG A 448 17.50 1.60 8.60
CA ARG A 448 17.99 2.50 7.55
C ARG A 448 19.51 2.67 7.60
N ALA A 449 20.09 2.83 8.79
CA ALA A 449 21.55 2.94 8.94
C ALA A 449 22.33 1.68 8.49
N LYS A 450 21.68 0.51 8.48
CA LYS A 450 22.22 -0.76 7.94
C LYS A 450 21.87 -0.99 6.46
N GLY A 451 21.19 -0.04 5.82
CA GLY A 451 20.69 -0.17 4.44
C GLY A 451 19.52 -1.16 4.32
N ILE A 452 18.78 -1.41 5.41
CA ILE A 452 17.62 -2.30 5.41
C ILE A 452 16.34 -1.48 5.27
N LEU A 453 15.56 -1.81 4.24
CA LEU A 453 14.23 -1.25 4.00
C LEU A 453 13.24 -1.82 5.00
N LEU A 454 12.58 -0.96 5.78
CA LEU A 454 11.37 -1.36 6.48
C LEU A 454 10.17 -1.08 5.57
N LYS A 455 9.51 -2.16 5.14
CA LYS A 455 8.33 -2.15 4.30
C LYS A 455 7.08 -2.40 5.13
N GLY A 456 6.24 -1.37 5.26
CA GLY A 456 4.96 -1.45 5.95
C GLY A 456 3.86 -2.07 5.07
N ASP A 457 2.67 -2.21 5.65
CA ASP A 457 1.46 -2.68 4.97
C ASP A 457 0.28 -1.78 5.36
N ILE A 458 -0.48 -1.33 4.36
CA ILE A 458 -1.61 -0.41 4.51
C ILE A 458 -2.88 -1.15 4.12
N PRO A 459 -3.74 -1.54 5.09
CA PRO A 459 -5.04 -2.14 4.82
C PRO A 459 -5.92 -1.26 3.93
N ILE A 460 -6.67 -1.85 3.01
CA ILE A 460 -7.64 -1.07 2.21
C ILE A 460 -8.76 -0.48 3.06
N GLY A 461 -9.16 -1.14 4.14
CA GLY A 461 -10.31 -0.75 4.96
C GLY A 461 -9.95 -0.18 6.33
N ILE A 462 -11.00 0.23 7.04
CA ILE A 462 -10.98 0.54 8.47
C ILE A 462 -12.10 -0.22 9.17
N SER A 463 -12.01 -0.41 10.49
CA SER A 463 -13.17 -0.87 11.24
C SER A 463 -14.36 0.10 11.09
N ARG A 464 -15.57 -0.44 10.99
CA ARG A 464 -16.82 0.36 11.04
C ARG A 464 -16.96 1.14 12.35
N SER A 465 -16.37 0.63 13.43
CA SER A 465 -16.36 1.24 14.75
C SER A 465 -14.97 1.79 15.09
N SER A 466 -14.32 2.43 14.11
CA SER A 466 -13.01 3.08 14.27
C SER A 466 -13.16 4.54 14.70
N VAL A 467 -12.04 5.12 15.14
CA VAL A 467 -11.89 6.56 15.38
C VAL A 467 -12.19 7.33 14.09
N GLU A 468 -11.69 6.88 12.94
CA GLU A 468 -11.90 7.61 11.68
C GLU A 468 -13.37 7.59 11.23
N ALA A 469 -14.08 6.47 11.42
CA ALA A 469 -15.52 6.40 11.16
C ALA A 469 -16.35 7.25 12.15
N TRP A 470 -15.84 7.48 13.36
CA TRP A 470 -16.49 8.35 14.36
C TRP A 470 -16.25 9.83 14.10
N VAL A 471 -15.01 10.22 13.75
CA VAL A 471 -14.59 11.63 13.59
C VAL A 471 -14.94 12.18 12.20
N GLU A 472 -14.73 11.40 11.14
CA GLU A 472 -14.93 11.83 9.76
C GLU A 472 -15.87 10.87 8.98
N PRO A 473 -17.10 10.58 9.47
CA PRO A 473 -18.00 9.58 8.86
C PRO A 473 -18.37 9.88 7.40
N HIS A 474 -18.33 11.15 7.00
CA HIS A 474 -18.69 11.62 5.65
C HIS A 474 -17.77 11.08 4.54
N TYR A 475 -16.59 10.56 4.89
CA TYR A 475 -15.69 9.88 3.96
C TYR A 475 -16.07 8.43 3.66
N PHE A 476 -17.12 7.89 4.30
CA PHE A 476 -17.45 6.46 4.26
C PHE A 476 -18.93 6.22 3.97
N HIS A 477 -19.23 5.16 3.24
CA HIS A 477 -20.58 4.60 3.13
C HIS A 477 -20.77 3.56 4.25
N LEU A 478 -21.36 4.00 5.36
CA LEU A 478 -21.62 3.15 6.53
C LEU A 478 -22.82 2.19 6.39
N ASN A 479 -23.48 2.18 5.23
CA ASN A 479 -24.53 1.24 4.83
C ASN A 479 -24.02 0.15 3.86
N GLY A 480 -22.78 0.26 3.37
CA GLY A 480 -22.12 -0.74 2.54
C GLY A 480 -21.09 -1.55 3.32
N GLN A 481 -20.73 -2.73 2.80
CA GLN A 481 -19.67 -3.59 3.33
C GLN A 481 -18.69 -3.94 2.20
N ALA A 482 -17.41 -3.64 2.36
CA ALA A 482 -16.37 -4.08 1.44
C ALA A 482 -16.15 -5.60 1.55
N GLY A 483 -15.82 -6.21 0.42
CA GLY A 483 -15.51 -7.63 0.33
C GLY A 483 -14.82 -7.99 -0.97
N ALA A 484 -14.91 -9.27 -1.32
CA ALA A 484 -14.51 -9.81 -2.61
C ALA A 484 -15.64 -10.66 -3.20
N PRO A 485 -15.78 -10.68 -4.54
CA PRO A 485 -16.65 -11.64 -5.21
C PRO A 485 -16.15 -13.07 -4.98
N PRO A 486 -16.96 -14.10 -5.34
CA PRO A 486 -16.49 -15.48 -5.38
C PRO A 486 -15.21 -15.66 -6.19
N ASP A 487 -14.30 -16.48 -5.66
CA ASP A 487 -13.05 -16.87 -6.30
C ASP A 487 -12.75 -18.36 -6.03
N ALA A 488 -11.56 -18.84 -6.44
CA ALA A 488 -11.13 -20.22 -6.26
C ALA A 488 -10.98 -20.63 -4.78
N PHE A 489 -10.86 -19.66 -3.86
CA PHE A 489 -10.67 -19.90 -2.43
C PHE A 489 -11.98 -19.76 -1.63
N SER A 490 -12.95 -18.98 -2.12
CA SER A 490 -14.27 -18.80 -1.49
C SER A 490 -15.41 -18.75 -2.51
N VAL A 491 -16.19 -19.83 -2.59
CA VAL A 491 -17.37 -19.94 -3.48
C VAL A 491 -18.49 -18.95 -3.16
N ASN A 492 -18.57 -18.47 -1.92
CA ASN A 492 -19.58 -17.51 -1.48
C ASN A 492 -19.09 -16.05 -1.51
N GLY A 493 -17.87 -15.82 -2.01
CA GLY A 493 -17.15 -14.57 -1.86
C GLY A 493 -16.71 -14.31 -0.41
N GLN A 494 -16.14 -13.15 -0.16
CA GLN A 494 -15.65 -12.77 1.16
C GLN A 494 -16.33 -11.47 1.59
N ASN A 495 -16.80 -11.41 2.84
CA ASN A 495 -17.33 -10.20 3.43
C ASN A 495 -16.40 -9.73 4.55
N TRP A 496 -15.62 -8.69 4.27
CA TRP A 496 -14.65 -8.15 5.23
C TRP A 496 -15.32 -7.22 6.25
N GLY A 497 -16.52 -6.72 5.96
CA GLY A 497 -17.34 -5.92 6.88
C GLY A 497 -16.94 -4.45 7.01
N PHE A 498 -15.84 -4.02 6.39
CA PHE A 498 -15.39 -2.63 6.36
C PHE A 498 -16.39 -1.74 5.60
N PRO A 499 -16.56 -0.46 5.96
CA PRO A 499 -17.30 0.46 5.11
C PRO A 499 -16.54 0.74 3.79
N THR A 500 -17.26 1.09 2.72
CA THR A 500 -16.63 1.56 1.48
C THR A 500 -16.37 3.07 1.53
N TYR A 501 -15.49 3.57 0.67
CA TYR A 501 -15.13 4.99 0.63
C TYR A 501 -16.14 5.80 -0.17
N ASN A 502 -16.43 7.01 0.32
CA ASN A 502 -17.08 8.05 -0.47
C ASN A 502 -16.02 8.83 -1.25
N TRP A 503 -15.60 8.26 -2.39
CA TRP A 503 -14.56 8.84 -3.24
C TRP A 503 -14.93 10.22 -3.79
N GLU A 504 -16.22 10.48 -4.05
CA GLU A 504 -16.69 11.78 -4.54
C GLU A 504 -16.49 12.90 -3.50
N VAL A 505 -16.66 12.59 -2.21
CA VAL A 505 -16.39 13.53 -1.13
C VAL A 505 -14.88 13.73 -0.94
N MET A 506 -14.10 12.66 -1.00
CA MET A 506 -12.64 12.75 -0.91
C MET A 506 -12.01 13.52 -2.08
N GLU A 507 -12.55 13.40 -3.30
CA GLU A 507 -12.03 14.12 -4.47
C GLU A 507 -12.11 15.65 -4.27
N LYS A 508 -13.15 16.15 -3.58
CA LYS A 508 -13.39 17.59 -3.35
C LYS A 508 -12.32 18.27 -2.50
N ASP A 509 -11.63 17.53 -1.64
CA ASP A 509 -10.53 18.05 -0.82
C ASP A 509 -9.15 17.52 -1.24
N ASN A 510 -9.07 17.00 -2.47
CA ASN A 510 -7.86 16.43 -3.05
C ASN A 510 -7.31 15.26 -2.21
N TYR A 511 -8.22 14.38 -1.81
CA TYR A 511 -7.97 13.12 -1.09
C TYR A 511 -7.20 13.32 0.22
N ARG A 512 -7.56 14.36 0.98
CA ARG A 512 -6.85 14.78 2.19
C ARG A 512 -6.71 13.65 3.21
N TRP A 513 -7.74 12.82 3.37
CA TRP A 513 -7.72 11.68 4.30
C TRP A 513 -6.62 10.66 3.96
N TRP A 514 -6.57 10.18 2.71
CA TRP A 514 -5.57 9.22 2.27
C TRP A 514 -4.15 9.79 2.24
N ARG A 515 -4.01 11.07 1.87
CA ARG A 515 -2.71 11.75 1.90
C ARG A 515 -2.15 11.81 3.33
N ARG A 516 -2.98 12.19 4.32
CA ARG A 516 -2.61 12.18 5.76
C ARG A 516 -2.18 10.78 6.21
N ARG A 517 -2.92 9.73 5.81
CA ARG A 517 -2.59 8.33 6.09
C ARG A 517 -1.20 7.93 5.57
N PHE A 518 -0.88 8.25 4.31
CA PHE A 518 0.42 7.94 3.73
C PHE A 518 1.55 8.74 4.37
N SER A 519 1.32 10.04 4.61
CA SER A 519 2.30 10.90 5.29
C SER A 519 2.65 10.38 6.68
N LYS A 520 1.68 9.86 7.44
CA LYS A 520 1.96 9.25 8.75
C LYS A 520 2.87 8.03 8.63
N MET A 521 2.62 7.17 7.65
CA MET A 521 3.43 5.96 7.42
C MET A 521 4.88 6.31 7.01
N ALA A 522 5.07 7.39 6.25
CA ALA A 522 6.40 7.84 5.80
C ALA A 522 7.35 8.24 6.93
N GLU A 523 6.84 8.53 8.13
CA GLU A 523 7.67 8.76 9.32
C GLU A 523 8.52 7.52 9.66
N TYR A 524 7.97 6.31 9.46
CA TYR A 524 8.58 5.05 9.95
C TYR A 524 9.04 4.11 8.83
N PHE A 525 8.44 4.19 7.64
CA PHE A 525 8.70 3.25 6.56
C PHE A 525 9.32 3.97 5.35
N THR A 526 10.02 3.21 4.49
CA THR A 526 10.55 3.70 3.22
C THR A 526 9.87 3.06 2.01
N ALA A 527 9.13 1.98 2.26
CA ALA A 527 8.28 1.30 1.29
C ALA A 527 6.99 0.85 1.98
N TYR A 528 5.93 0.65 1.19
CA TYR A 528 4.69 0.09 1.71
C TYR A 528 4.00 -0.81 0.69
N ARG A 529 3.25 -1.78 1.21
CA ARG A 529 2.21 -2.49 0.47
C ARG A 529 0.90 -1.71 0.59
N ILE A 530 0.22 -1.48 -0.53
CA ILE A 530 -1.20 -1.17 -0.56
C ILE A 530 -1.92 -2.50 -0.68
N ASP A 531 -2.58 -2.91 0.41
CA ASP A 531 -3.48 -4.06 0.41
C ASP A 531 -4.66 -3.78 -0.52
N HIS A 532 -5.02 -4.76 -1.35
CA HIS A 532 -6.11 -4.70 -2.31
C HIS A 532 -6.12 -3.40 -3.14
N ILE A 533 -5.06 -3.13 -3.90
CA ILE A 533 -4.93 -1.90 -4.70
C ILE A 533 -6.08 -1.72 -5.72
N LEU A 534 -6.77 -2.82 -6.04
CA LEU A 534 -7.99 -2.82 -6.84
C LEU A 534 -9.05 -1.85 -6.28
N GLY A 535 -9.11 -1.63 -4.96
CA GLY A 535 -10.03 -0.71 -4.30
C GLY A 535 -9.97 0.75 -4.78
N PHE A 536 -8.87 1.17 -5.43
CA PHE A 536 -8.73 2.49 -6.05
C PHE A 536 -9.32 2.56 -7.46
N PHE A 537 -9.55 1.41 -8.10
CA PHE A 537 -10.27 1.27 -9.36
C PHE A 537 -11.76 1.03 -9.11
N ARG A 538 -12.03 0.07 -8.21
CA ARG A 538 -13.35 -0.43 -7.82
C ARG A 538 -13.23 -1.27 -6.54
N ILE A 539 -14.28 -1.32 -5.75
CA ILE A 539 -14.38 -2.26 -4.64
C ILE A 539 -15.65 -3.10 -4.77
N TRP A 540 -15.62 -4.34 -4.31
CA TRP A 540 -16.84 -5.15 -4.21
C TRP A 540 -17.62 -4.72 -2.98
N GLU A 541 -18.77 -4.11 -3.20
CA GLU A 541 -19.65 -3.57 -2.17
C GLU A 541 -20.85 -4.49 -1.96
N ILE A 542 -20.97 -5.00 -0.75
CA ILE A 542 -22.00 -5.92 -0.30
C ILE A 542 -23.01 -5.11 0.55
N PRO A 543 -24.32 -5.22 0.27
CA PRO A 543 -25.34 -4.58 1.10
C PRO A 543 -25.26 -5.00 2.58
N ASP A 544 -25.56 -4.09 3.51
CA ASP A 544 -25.52 -4.36 4.96
C ASP A 544 -26.40 -5.54 5.40
N HIS A 545 -27.53 -5.75 4.72
CA HIS A 545 -28.48 -6.83 4.96
C HIS A 545 -27.98 -8.22 4.51
N SER A 546 -26.84 -8.28 3.81
CA SER A 546 -26.21 -9.51 3.33
C SER A 546 -25.08 -9.96 4.27
N VAL A 547 -24.87 -11.28 4.33
CA VAL A 547 -23.81 -11.94 5.12
C VAL A 547 -22.70 -12.43 4.19
N HIS A 548 -23.05 -13.08 3.07
CA HIS A 548 -22.12 -13.52 2.03
C HIS A 548 -21.85 -12.46 0.97
N GLY A 549 -20.83 -12.69 0.14
CA GLY A 549 -20.42 -11.77 -0.92
C GLY A 549 -21.25 -11.83 -2.20
N LEU A 550 -22.08 -12.85 -2.40
CA LEU A 550 -22.79 -13.11 -3.67
C LEU A 550 -23.71 -11.99 -4.15
N LEU A 551 -24.28 -11.21 -3.22
CA LEU A 551 -25.23 -10.13 -3.52
C LEU A 551 -24.57 -8.75 -3.59
N GLY A 552 -23.26 -8.69 -3.77
CA GLY A 552 -22.54 -7.44 -3.95
C GLY A 552 -22.56 -6.92 -5.39
N GLN A 553 -22.02 -5.71 -5.55
CA GLN A 553 -21.74 -5.07 -6.84
C GLN A 553 -20.36 -4.43 -6.83
N PHE A 554 -19.77 -4.19 -8.01
CA PHE A 554 -18.58 -3.34 -8.07
C PHE A 554 -18.98 -1.88 -7.93
N SER A 555 -18.23 -1.14 -7.11
CA SER A 555 -18.46 0.28 -6.80
C SER A 555 -17.13 1.05 -6.97
N PRO A 556 -17.05 2.03 -7.89
CA PRO A 556 -18.08 2.40 -8.85
C PRO A 556 -18.20 1.37 -10.00
N SER A 557 -19.33 1.38 -10.71
CA SER A 557 -19.54 0.60 -11.94
C SER A 557 -20.50 1.30 -12.91
N LEU A 558 -20.65 0.73 -14.11
CA LEU A 558 -21.59 1.18 -15.14
C LEU A 558 -22.78 0.19 -15.16
N PRO A 559 -23.81 0.39 -14.32
CA PRO A 559 -24.95 -0.52 -14.26
C PRO A 559 -25.74 -0.55 -15.58
N LEU A 560 -26.60 -1.57 -15.73
CA LEU A 560 -27.37 -1.81 -16.95
C LEU A 560 -28.83 -1.38 -16.79
N SER A 561 -29.35 -0.65 -17.77
CA SER A 561 -30.79 -0.43 -17.92
C SER A 561 -31.51 -1.69 -18.45
N MET A 562 -32.82 -1.75 -18.24
CA MET A 562 -33.65 -2.83 -18.81
C MET A 562 -33.57 -2.92 -20.33
N ASP A 563 -33.45 -1.78 -21.03
CA ASP A 563 -33.36 -1.76 -22.49
C ASP A 563 -32.01 -2.28 -22.99
N GLU A 564 -30.91 -1.98 -22.29
CA GLU A 564 -29.61 -2.61 -22.56
C GLU A 564 -29.70 -4.13 -22.38
N ILE A 565 -30.27 -4.62 -21.27
CA ILE A 565 -30.42 -6.07 -21.03
C ILE A 565 -31.22 -6.75 -22.16
N ARG A 566 -32.32 -6.14 -22.59
CA ARG A 566 -33.13 -6.62 -23.72
C ARG A 566 -32.35 -6.66 -25.03
N SER A 567 -31.46 -5.69 -25.27
CA SER A 567 -30.64 -5.64 -26.49
C SER A 567 -29.66 -6.82 -26.62
N PHE A 568 -29.26 -7.44 -25.50
CA PHE A 568 -28.48 -8.69 -25.49
C PHE A 568 -29.33 -9.94 -25.78
N GLY A 569 -30.66 -9.81 -25.91
CA GLY A 569 -31.60 -10.91 -26.16
C GLY A 569 -32.27 -11.45 -24.89
N LEU A 570 -32.11 -10.79 -23.74
CA LEU A 570 -32.77 -11.15 -22.48
C LEU A 570 -34.07 -10.36 -22.27
N ASN A 571 -35.15 -10.86 -22.86
CA ASN A 571 -36.50 -10.30 -22.67
C ASN A 571 -37.20 -10.95 -21.46
N LEU A 572 -36.67 -10.70 -20.26
CA LEU A 572 -37.23 -11.20 -19.00
C LEU A 572 -37.91 -10.07 -18.22
N ASP A 573 -38.90 -10.45 -17.42
CA ASP A 573 -39.51 -9.53 -16.46
C ASP A 573 -38.53 -9.18 -15.34
N ARG A 574 -38.56 -7.93 -14.88
CA ARG A 574 -37.63 -7.45 -13.84
C ARG A 574 -37.78 -8.24 -12.55
N GLU A 575 -39.00 -8.56 -12.15
CA GLU A 575 -39.27 -9.27 -10.89
C GLU A 575 -38.68 -10.68 -10.94
N PHE A 576 -38.77 -11.37 -12.08
CA PHE A 576 -38.11 -12.67 -12.26
C PHE A 576 -36.58 -12.58 -12.15
N MET A 577 -35.99 -11.47 -12.61
CA MET A 577 -34.54 -11.29 -12.59
C MET A 577 -34.00 -10.97 -11.20
N THR A 578 -34.76 -10.26 -10.36
CA THR A 578 -34.27 -9.72 -9.08
C THR A 578 -34.83 -10.38 -7.83
N GLN A 579 -35.89 -11.17 -7.94
CA GLN A 579 -36.46 -11.89 -6.79
C GLN A 579 -35.93 -13.33 -6.70
N PRO A 580 -35.75 -13.87 -5.47
CA PRO A 580 -35.34 -15.26 -5.26
C PRO A 580 -36.22 -16.26 -6.02
N PHE A 581 -35.60 -17.09 -6.85
CA PHE A 581 -36.29 -18.17 -7.53
C PHE A 581 -36.45 -19.37 -6.59
N ILE A 582 -37.66 -19.60 -6.09
CA ILE A 582 -37.96 -20.68 -5.14
C ILE A 582 -39.17 -21.48 -5.66
N ASN A 583 -38.97 -22.79 -5.85
CA ASN A 583 -40.02 -23.75 -6.17
C ASN A 583 -39.75 -25.09 -5.46
N ASP A 584 -40.64 -26.07 -5.63
CA ASP A 584 -40.50 -27.39 -5.00
C ASP A 584 -39.15 -28.06 -5.30
N LYS A 585 -38.73 -28.04 -6.56
CA LYS A 585 -37.45 -28.63 -6.99
C LYS A 585 -36.27 -28.00 -6.25
N VAL A 586 -36.24 -26.67 -6.15
CA VAL A 586 -35.19 -25.93 -5.44
C VAL A 586 -35.20 -26.26 -3.94
N LEU A 587 -36.39 -26.33 -3.32
CA LEU A 587 -36.49 -26.69 -1.90
C LEU A 587 -35.99 -28.11 -1.65
N GLU A 588 -36.29 -29.07 -2.53
CA GLU A 588 -35.79 -30.45 -2.45
C GLU A 588 -34.28 -30.53 -2.67
N GLU A 589 -33.75 -29.80 -3.66
CA GLU A 589 -32.31 -29.73 -3.96
C GLU A 589 -31.51 -29.16 -2.78
N VAL A 590 -32.00 -28.11 -2.13
CA VAL A 590 -31.28 -27.40 -1.07
C VAL A 590 -31.46 -28.05 0.31
N PHE A 591 -32.66 -28.55 0.63
CA PHE A 591 -33.01 -28.99 2.01
C PHE A 591 -33.34 -30.48 2.14
N GLY A 592 -33.54 -31.22 1.05
CA GLY A 592 -33.85 -32.65 1.07
C GLY A 592 -35.00 -33.01 2.01
N ALA A 593 -34.73 -33.78 3.07
CA ALA A 593 -35.75 -34.20 4.03
C ALA A 593 -36.38 -33.03 4.83
N GLN A 594 -35.72 -31.87 4.89
CA GLN A 594 -36.20 -30.70 5.64
C GLN A 594 -37.08 -29.76 4.81
N SER A 595 -37.31 -30.02 3.51
CA SER A 595 -38.04 -29.12 2.62
C SER A 595 -39.47 -28.82 3.09
N GLU A 596 -40.16 -29.79 3.68
CA GLU A 596 -41.51 -29.58 4.22
C GLU A 596 -41.52 -28.67 5.46
N TYR A 597 -40.51 -28.80 6.33
CA TYR A 597 -40.33 -27.88 7.44
C TYR A 597 -40.11 -26.45 6.94
N VAL A 598 -39.28 -26.29 5.89
CA VAL A 598 -39.01 -24.98 5.30
C VAL A 598 -40.25 -24.34 4.70
N ARG A 599 -41.05 -25.14 3.99
CA ARG A 599 -42.34 -24.73 3.39
C ARG A 599 -43.31 -24.16 4.42
N GLN A 600 -43.33 -24.73 5.62
CA GLN A 600 -44.26 -24.33 6.67
C GLN A 600 -43.79 -23.12 7.50
N HIS A 601 -42.48 -22.87 7.57
CA HIS A 601 -41.92 -21.92 8.55
C HIS A 601 -41.19 -20.71 7.95
N PHE A 602 -40.68 -20.77 6.72
CA PHE A 602 -39.83 -19.71 6.17
C PHE A 602 -40.34 -19.10 4.85
N VAL A 603 -41.27 -19.75 4.15
CA VAL A 603 -41.76 -19.29 2.84
C VAL A 603 -43.28 -19.27 2.75
N THR A 604 -43.81 -18.53 1.77
CA THR A 604 -45.24 -18.44 1.42
C THR A 604 -45.44 -18.54 -0.09
N ALA A 605 -46.61 -18.98 -0.55
CA ALA A 605 -46.90 -19.10 -1.98
C ALA A 605 -46.92 -17.71 -2.65
N ASN A 606 -46.20 -17.55 -3.76
CA ASN A 606 -46.04 -16.25 -4.44
C ASN A 606 -47.08 -15.97 -5.55
N GLY A 607 -48.06 -16.86 -5.73
CA GLY A 607 -49.10 -16.73 -6.77
C GLY A 607 -48.63 -17.02 -8.21
N LYS A 608 -47.35 -17.35 -8.43
CA LYS A 608 -46.74 -17.63 -9.74
C LYS A 608 -46.25 -19.08 -9.89
N GLY A 609 -46.77 -20.00 -9.07
CA GLY A 609 -46.37 -21.40 -9.06
C GLY A 609 -45.06 -21.67 -8.29
N GLY A 610 -44.65 -20.76 -7.41
CA GLY A 610 -43.49 -20.94 -6.52
C GLY A 610 -43.70 -20.27 -5.16
N TYR A 611 -42.60 -19.95 -4.51
CA TYR A 611 -42.57 -19.41 -3.15
C TYR A 611 -41.85 -18.06 -3.08
N ALA A 612 -42.18 -17.27 -2.05
CA ALA A 612 -41.43 -16.11 -1.59
C ALA A 612 -41.06 -16.32 -0.12
N LEU A 613 -39.93 -15.77 0.33
CA LEU A 613 -39.56 -15.79 1.74
C LEU A 613 -40.52 -14.92 2.55
N LEU A 614 -40.80 -15.34 3.79
CA LEU A 614 -41.53 -14.49 4.74
C LEU A 614 -40.69 -13.25 5.09
N GLN A 615 -41.36 -12.15 5.45
CA GLN A 615 -40.72 -10.86 5.70
C GLN A 615 -39.69 -10.92 6.85
N GLU A 616 -39.85 -11.84 7.78
CA GLU A 616 -38.92 -12.09 8.88
C GLU A 616 -37.63 -12.80 8.44
N PHE A 617 -37.57 -13.31 7.21
CA PHE A 617 -36.46 -14.13 6.68
C PHE A 617 -35.99 -13.74 5.28
N ASP A 618 -36.49 -12.64 4.72
CA ASP A 618 -36.20 -12.16 3.36
C ASP A 618 -34.77 -11.60 3.16
N THR A 619 -33.95 -11.53 4.22
CA THR A 619 -32.53 -11.13 4.14
C THR A 619 -31.64 -12.05 4.97
N GLN A 620 -30.37 -12.15 4.57
CA GLN A 620 -29.41 -13.03 5.26
C GLN A 620 -29.15 -12.56 6.69
N ARG A 621 -29.18 -11.25 6.97
CA ARG A 621 -29.05 -10.73 8.34
C ARG A 621 -30.22 -11.12 9.24
N LYS A 622 -31.46 -11.09 8.73
CA LYS A 622 -32.63 -11.52 9.52
C LYS A 622 -32.58 -13.03 9.82
N VAL A 623 -32.20 -13.85 8.83
CA VAL A 623 -31.95 -15.28 9.04
C VAL A 623 -30.82 -15.49 10.06
N LYS A 624 -29.71 -14.76 9.95
CA LYS A 624 -28.60 -14.82 10.94
C LYS A 624 -29.09 -14.54 12.36
N ALA A 625 -29.91 -13.51 12.53
CA ALA A 625 -30.45 -13.13 13.83
C ALA A 625 -31.35 -14.22 14.43
N TYR A 626 -32.19 -14.87 13.61
CA TYR A 626 -33.05 -15.97 14.03
C TYR A 626 -32.28 -17.21 14.50
N PHE A 627 -31.13 -17.50 13.88
CA PHE A 627 -30.27 -18.63 14.23
C PHE A 627 -29.17 -18.28 15.25
N ASN A 628 -29.15 -17.05 15.77
CA ASN A 628 -28.15 -16.65 16.76
C ASN A 628 -28.22 -17.52 18.02
N GLY A 629 -27.09 -18.12 18.41
CA GLY A 629 -27.00 -19.06 19.54
C GLY A 629 -27.46 -20.50 19.25
N LYS A 630 -27.85 -20.81 18.00
CA LYS A 630 -28.16 -22.18 17.54
C LYS A 630 -26.97 -22.73 16.76
N GLU A 631 -26.17 -23.57 17.40
CA GLU A 631 -24.90 -24.08 16.85
C GLU A 631 -24.96 -25.56 16.44
N ASP A 632 -26.14 -26.19 16.51
CA ASP A 632 -26.32 -27.57 16.04
C ASP A 632 -26.25 -27.67 14.51
N GLU A 633 -25.80 -28.83 14.01
CA GLU A 633 -25.52 -29.06 12.60
C GLU A 633 -26.74 -28.83 11.69
N ASP A 634 -27.93 -29.22 12.15
CA ASP A 634 -29.17 -29.06 11.39
C ASP A 634 -29.57 -27.58 11.27
N SER A 635 -29.47 -26.83 12.36
CA SER A 635 -29.67 -25.38 12.36
C SER A 635 -28.68 -24.65 11.44
N LEU A 636 -27.42 -25.08 11.44
CA LEU A 636 -26.39 -24.51 10.55
C LEU A 636 -26.70 -24.80 9.08
N LYS A 637 -27.06 -26.05 8.74
CA LYS A 637 -27.48 -26.41 7.36
C LYS A 637 -28.71 -25.64 6.91
N LEU A 638 -29.74 -25.53 7.75
CA LEU A 638 -30.94 -24.73 7.45
C LEU A 638 -30.59 -23.26 7.19
N LYS A 639 -29.76 -22.67 8.04
CA LYS A 639 -29.31 -21.28 7.91
C LYS A 639 -28.57 -21.05 6.58
N GLU A 640 -27.61 -21.91 6.22
CA GLU A 640 -26.88 -21.82 4.95
C GLU A 640 -27.79 -22.07 3.73
N GLY A 641 -28.72 -23.03 3.82
CA GLY A 641 -29.72 -23.27 2.78
C GLY A 641 -30.63 -22.06 2.55
N LEU A 642 -31.07 -21.38 3.62
CA LEU A 642 -31.85 -20.15 3.52
C LEU A 642 -31.03 -19.01 2.90
N TYR A 643 -29.73 -18.90 3.21
CA TYR A 643 -28.84 -17.95 2.53
C TYR A 643 -28.75 -18.22 1.04
N SER A 644 -28.65 -19.48 0.64
CA SER A 644 -28.65 -19.89 -0.78
C SER A 644 -29.96 -19.53 -1.49
N LEU A 645 -31.12 -19.75 -0.85
CA LEU A 645 -32.41 -19.31 -1.41
C LEU A 645 -32.43 -17.79 -1.66
N ILE A 646 -32.04 -16.98 -0.67
CA ILE A 646 -32.01 -15.51 -0.78
C ILE A 646 -31.10 -15.08 -1.93
N SER A 647 -29.98 -15.77 -2.12
CA SER A 647 -29.03 -15.46 -3.19
C SER A 647 -29.47 -15.94 -4.57
N ASN A 648 -30.57 -16.69 -4.72
CA ASN A 648 -31.01 -17.31 -5.97
C ASN A 648 -31.70 -16.33 -6.98
N VAL A 649 -31.01 -15.25 -7.39
CA VAL A 649 -31.46 -14.19 -8.32
C VAL A 649 -30.55 -14.05 -9.55
N LEU A 650 -31.04 -13.66 -10.73
CA LEU A 650 -30.15 -13.43 -11.90
C LEU A 650 -29.39 -12.09 -11.83
N PHE A 651 -30.01 -11.08 -11.23
CA PHE A 651 -29.51 -9.72 -11.16
C PHE A 651 -29.70 -9.12 -9.76
N VAL A 652 -28.79 -8.23 -9.38
CA VAL A 652 -28.87 -7.38 -8.19
C VAL A 652 -29.28 -5.97 -8.63
N THR A 653 -30.13 -5.30 -7.84
CA THR A 653 -30.51 -3.90 -8.12
C THR A 653 -29.39 -2.96 -7.69
N ASP A 654 -29.08 -1.96 -8.51
CA ASP A 654 -28.06 -0.96 -8.17
C ASP A 654 -28.47 -0.14 -6.95
N HIS A 655 -27.50 0.10 -6.06
CA HIS A 655 -27.72 0.84 -4.81
C HIS A 655 -27.96 2.35 -4.96
N HIS A 656 -27.60 2.95 -6.09
CA HIS A 656 -27.76 4.38 -6.37
C HIS A 656 -28.95 4.66 -7.29
N ASP A 657 -29.27 3.75 -8.21
CA ASP A 657 -30.30 3.87 -9.22
C ASP A 657 -31.16 2.60 -9.29
N ALA A 658 -32.32 2.65 -8.63
CA ALA A 658 -33.23 1.51 -8.53
C ALA A 658 -33.80 1.04 -9.88
N GLU A 659 -33.61 1.77 -10.99
CA GLU A 659 -34.04 1.35 -12.33
C GLU A 659 -32.96 0.57 -13.09
N LYS A 660 -31.76 0.43 -12.52
CA LYS A 660 -30.65 -0.29 -13.12
C LYS A 660 -30.24 -1.52 -12.32
N LEU A 661 -29.58 -2.44 -13.02
CA LEU A 661 -29.26 -3.77 -12.54
C LEU A 661 -27.79 -4.14 -12.81
N HIS A 662 -27.28 -5.04 -11.98
CA HIS A 662 -26.01 -5.74 -12.18
C HIS A 662 -26.28 -7.23 -12.33
N PRO A 663 -25.68 -7.94 -13.30
CA PRO A 663 -25.75 -9.40 -13.32
C PRO A 663 -25.16 -9.93 -12.01
N ARG A 664 -25.79 -10.93 -11.38
CA ARG A 664 -25.24 -11.55 -10.17
C ARG A 664 -24.00 -12.36 -10.55
N ILE A 665 -22.91 -12.19 -9.81
CA ILE A 665 -21.67 -12.93 -10.03
C ILE A 665 -21.89 -14.43 -9.80
N ALA A 666 -21.27 -15.27 -10.63
CA ALA A 666 -21.39 -16.73 -10.59
C ALA A 666 -22.82 -17.26 -10.78
N ALA A 667 -23.71 -16.47 -11.40
CA ALA A 667 -25.11 -16.84 -11.46
C ALA A 667 -25.44 -18.12 -12.22
N GLN A 668 -24.52 -18.51 -13.10
CA GLN A 668 -24.56 -19.71 -13.92
C GLN A 668 -24.62 -21.01 -13.10
N ASN A 669 -24.18 -20.95 -11.84
CA ASN A 669 -24.12 -22.12 -10.96
C ASN A 669 -25.46 -22.41 -10.27
N ASP A 670 -26.42 -21.49 -10.32
CA ASP A 670 -27.66 -21.59 -9.53
C ASP A 670 -28.88 -22.02 -10.35
N SER A 671 -29.87 -22.59 -9.66
CA SER A 671 -31.09 -23.13 -10.29
C SER A 671 -31.89 -22.09 -11.07
N VAL A 672 -31.82 -20.79 -10.74
CA VAL A 672 -32.48 -19.72 -11.50
C VAL A 672 -31.96 -19.62 -12.95
N PHE A 673 -30.65 -19.81 -13.17
CA PHE A 673 -30.07 -19.80 -14.51
C PHE A 673 -30.46 -21.04 -15.32
N GLN A 674 -30.62 -22.18 -14.64
CA GLN A 674 -31.05 -23.43 -15.28
C GLN A 674 -32.50 -23.37 -15.82
N GLN A 675 -33.32 -22.44 -15.32
CA GLN A 675 -34.68 -22.22 -15.85
C GLN A 675 -34.69 -21.48 -17.19
N LEU A 676 -33.61 -20.78 -17.52
CA LEU A 676 -33.49 -20.09 -18.80
C LEU A 676 -33.35 -21.11 -19.94
N ASN A 677 -33.98 -20.82 -21.08
CA ASN A 677 -33.74 -21.62 -22.28
C ASN A 677 -32.33 -21.36 -22.84
N TRP A 678 -31.84 -22.25 -23.71
CA TRP A 678 -30.48 -22.17 -24.25
C TRP A 678 -30.13 -20.81 -24.92
N LYS A 679 -31.10 -20.12 -25.55
CA LYS A 679 -30.87 -18.79 -26.13
C LYS A 679 -30.68 -17.73 -25.06
N GLN A 680 -31.52 -17.77 -24.02
CA GLN A 680 -31.43 -16.87 -22.87
C GLN A 680 -30.14 -17.12 -22.08
N GLN A 681 -29.72 -18.37 -21.88
CA GLN A 681 -28.45 -18.71 -21.27
C GLN A 681 -27.26 -18.15 -22.06
N GLY A 682 -27.28 -18.30 -23.39
CA GLY A 682 -26.27 -17.71 -24.27
C GLY A 682 -26.23 -16.17 -24.19
N ALA A 683 -27.41 -15.53 -24.19
CA ALA A 683 -27.55 -14.08 -24.05
C ALA A 683 -27.04 -13.58 -22.69
N PHE A 684 -27.37 -14.26 -21.59
CA PHE A 684 -26.88 -13.95 -20.24
C PHE A 684 -25.37 -14.10 -20.16
N ASN A 685 -24.80 -15.19 -20.68
CA ASN A 685 -23.35 -15.39 -20.66
C ASN A 685 -22.61 -14.33 -21.50
N HIS A 686 -23.16 -13.93 -22.64
CA HIS A 686 -22.59 -12.83 -23.44
C HIS A 686 -22.63 -11.50 -22.67
N LEU A 687 -23.77 -11.17 -22.06
CA LEU A 687 -23.94 -9.98 -21.22
C LEU A 687 -23.00 -10.00 -20.02
N TYR A 688 -22.93 -11.12 -19.31
CA TYR A 688 -22.08 -11.34 -18.14
C TYR A 688 -20.60 -11.09 -18.48
N ASN A 689 -20.11 -11.71 -19.56
CA ASN A 689 -18.72 -11.57 -19.97
C ASN A 689 -18.41 -10.12 -20.40
N HIS A 690 -19.30 -9.50 -21.17
CA HIS A 690 -19.16 -8.09 -21.54
C HIS A 690 -19.16 -7.18 -20.30
N TYR A 691 -20.06 -7.40 -19.36
CA TYR A 691 -20.19 -6.60 -18.14
C TYR A 691 -18.93 -6.68 -17.28
N TYR A 692 -18.46 -7.88 -16.96
CA TYR A 692 -17.36 -8.06 -15.99
C TYR A 692 -15.96 -7.86 -16.56
N TYR A 693 -15.75 -8.08 -17.86
CA TYR A 693 -14.39 -8.10 -18.43
C TYR A 693 -14.13 -7.05 -19.52
N GLN A 694 -15.15 -6.30 -19.97
CA GLN A 694 -14.98 -5.33 -21.08
C GLN A 694 -15.54 -3.94 -20.76
N ARG A 695 -16.81 -3.87 -20.31
CA ARG A 695 -17.58 -2.61 -20.18
C ARG A 695 -16.87 -1.53 -19.35
N HIS A 696 -16.15 -1.95 -18.32
CA HIS A 696 -15.64 -1.04 -17.30
C HIS A 696 -14.17 -0.66 -17.44
N ASN A 697 -13.40 -1.24 -18.37
CA ASN A 697 -11.94 -1.10 -18.38
C ASN A 697 -11.49 0.37 -18.47
N GLU A 698 -12.07 1.14 -19.40
CA GLU A 698 -11.76 2.58 -19.52
C GLU A 698 -12.29 3.38 -18.33
N PHE A 699 -13.50 3.05 -17.85
CA PHE A 699 -14.10 3.75 -16.70
C PHE A 699 -13.26 3.59 -15.43
N TRP A 700 -12.86 2.36 -15.10
CA TRP A 700 -12.02 2.08 -13.93
C TRP A 700 -10.59 2.60 -14.09
N TYR A 701 -10.05 2.65 -15.31
CA TYR A 701 -8.80 3.36 -15.59
C TYR A 701 -8.91 4.83 -15.16
N GLN A 702 -9.95 5.55 -15.62
CA GLN A 702 -10.14 6.95 -15.28
C GLN A 702 -10.36 7.14 -13.77
N GLU A 703 -11.13 6.25 -13.13
CA GLU A 703 -11.35 6.30 -11.68
C GLU A 703 -10.05 6.15 -10.88
N ALA A 704 -9.17 5.22 -11.28
CA ALA A 704 -7.88 5.05 -10.63
C ALA A 704 -6.94 6.23 -10.89
N MET A 705 -6.94 6.78 -12.10
CA MET A 705 -6.07 7.91 -12.49
C MET A 705 -6.45 9.24 -11.82
N LYS A 706 -7.69 9.39 -11.33
CA LYS A 706 -8.06 10.51 -10.45
C LYS A 706 -7.39 10.43 -9.07
N LYS A 707 -7.14 9.21 -8.58
CA LYS A 707 -6.78 8.92 -7.18
C LYS A 707 -5.29 8.59 -7.03
N LEU A 708 -4.85 7.50 -7.67
CA LEU A 708 -3.53 6.90 -7.45
C LEU A 708 -2.36 7.88 -7.70
N PRO A 709 -2.34 8.73 -8.73
CA PRO A 709 -1.22 9.66 -8.90
C PRO A 709 -1.06 10.62 -7.72
N VAL A 710 -2.15 11.22 -7.26
CA VAL A 710 -2.14 12.16 -6.12
C VAL A 710 -1.70 11.47 -4.83
N LEU A 711 -2.14 10.23 -4.63
CA LEU A 711 -1.87 9.48 -3.41
C LEU A 711 -0.46 8.92 -3.39
N THR A 712 -0.07 8.14 -4.40
CA THR A 712 1.24 7.48 -4.45
C THR A 712 2.41 8.47 -4.44
N GLN A 713 2.18 9.69 -4.90
CA GLN A 713 3.19 10.75 -4.99
C GLN A 713 3.13 11.74 -3.81
N SER A 714 2.26 11.52 -2.82
CA SER A 714 2.18 12.37 -1.62
C SER A 714 3.35 12.18 -0.67
N THR A 715 4.12 11.10 -0.84
CA THR A 715 5.31 10.76 -0.04
C THR A 715 6.41 10.21 -0.94
N PRO A 716 7.68 10.23 -0.52
CA PRO A 716 8.78 9.63 -1.28
C PRO A 716 8.88 8.11 -1.10
N MET A 717 7.95 7.44 -0.43
CA MET A 717 8.05 5.99 -0.19
C MET A 717 7.86 5.17 -1.47
N LEU A 718 8.53 4.02 -1.55
CA LEU A 718 8.33 3.04 -2.63
C LEU A 718 6.97 2.36 -2.51
N VAL A 719 6.19 2.38 -3.59
CA VAL A 719 4.82 1.84 -3.62
C VAL A 719 4.80 0.44 -4.21
N CYS A 720 4.24 -0.51 -3.45
CA CYS A 720 3.96 -1.86 -3.91
C CYS A 720 2.44 -2.09 -3.83
N GLY A 721 1.81 -2.46 -4.94
CA GLY A 721 0.39 -2.80 -4.96
C GLY A 721 0.20 -4.30 -4.84
N GLU A 722 -0.70 -4.74 -3.97
CA GLU A 722 -1.22 -6.10 -4.08
C GLU A 722 -2.36 -6.13 -5.09
N ASP A 723 -2.07 -6.72 -6.24
CA ASP A 723 -2.92 -6.80 -7.43
C ASP A 723 -3.37 -8.23 -7.72
N LEU A 724 -3.96 -8.92 -6.74
CA LEU A 724 -4.47 -10.28 -6.88
C LEU A 724 -6.00 -10.33 -7.06
N GLY A 725 -6.50 -11.51 -7.43
CA GLY A 725 -7.94 -11.79 -7.59
C GLY A 725 -8.45 -11.48 -8.99
N MET A 726 -9.68 -10.96 -9.09
CA MET A 726 -10.28 -10.60 -10.37
C MET A 726 -9.74 -9.24 -10.86
N VAL A 727 -8.58 -9.26 -11.51
CA VAL A 727 -7.86 -8.06 -11.97
C VAL A 727 -8.38 -7.58 -13.33
N PRO A 728 -8.93 -6.35 -13.44
CA PRO A 728 -9.30 -5.75 -14.72
C PRO A 728 -8.09 -5.48 -15.63
N GLU A 729 -8.30 -5.51 -16.95
CA GLU A 729 -7.24 -5.31 -17.96
C GLU A 729 -6.52 -3.95 -17.83
N CYS A 730 -7.21 -2.93 -17.32
CA CYS A 730 -6.62 -1.60 -17.10
C CYS A 730 -5.61 -1.56 -15.94
N VAL A 731 -5.65 -2.49 -14.98
CA VAL A 731 -4.81 -2.42 -13.77
C VAL A 731 -3.32 -2.54 -14.10
N PRO A 732 -2.85 -3.55 -14.87
CA PRO A 732 -1.44 -3.62 -15.25
C PRO A 732 -0.94 -2.38 -16.01
N TRP A 733 -1.81 -1.72 -16.80
CA TRP A 733 -1.46 -0.48 -17.49
C TRP A 733 -1.25 0.66 -16.49
N VAL A 734 -2.20 0.90 -15.58
CA VAL A 734 -2.07 1.96 -14.56
C VAL A 734 -0.86 1.73 -13.67
N MET A 735 -0.65 0.50 -13.20
CA MET A 735 0.52 0.18 -12.37
C MET A 735 1.83 0.44 -13.11
N ARG A 736 1.93 0.08 -14.40
CA ARG A 736 3.10 0.37 -15.23
C ARG A 736 3.30 1.86 -15.45
N GLN A 737 2.23 2.60 -15.76
CA GLN A 737 2.28 4.04 -16.01
C GLN A 737 2.70 4.82 -14.75
N LEU A 738 2.28 4.36 -13.57
CA LEU A 738 2.63 4.95 -12.28
C LEU A 738 3.85 4.30 -11.62
N GLN A 739 4.50 3.33 -12.30
CA GLN A 739 5.63 2.55 -11.81
C GLN A 739 5.41 1.94 -10.40
N ILE A 740 4.18 1.52 -10.11
CA ILE A 740 3.84 0.80 -8.88
C ILE A 740 4.31 -0.65 -9.03
N LEU A 741 5.03 -1.17 -8.04
CA LEU A 741 5.50 -2.55 -8.08
C LEU A 741 4.30 -3.51 -7.99
N SER A 742 4.18 -4.43 -8.94
CA SER A 742 3.20 -5.52 -8.90
C SER A 742 3.61 -6.61 -7.90
N LEU A 743 2.66 -7.36 -7.37
CA LEU A 743 2.93 -8.55 -6.58
C LEU A 743 2.89 -9.78 -7.48
N GLU A 744 3.96 -10.57 -7.49
CA GLU A 744 4.07 -11.81 -8.26
C GLU A 744 4.22 -13.00 -7.30
N ILE A 745 3.31 -13.96 -7.42
CA ILE A 745 3.24 -15.13 -6.53
C ILE A 745 3.27 -16.38 -7.38
N GLN A 746 4.24 -17.27 -7.15
CA GLN A 746 4.41 -18.47 -7.97
C GLN A 746 3.19 -19.38 -7.93
N ARG A 747 2.53 -19.49 -6.77
CA ARG A 747 1.36 -20.35 -6.56
C ARG A 747 0.02 -19.68 -6.90
N MET A 748 0.04 -18.45 -7.40
CA MET A 748 -1.16 -17.71 -7.79
C MET A 748 -0.85 -16.86 -9.03
N PRO A 749 -0.71 -17.49 -10.21
CA PRO A 749 -0.45 -16.77 -11.45
C PRO A 749 -1.61 -15.83 -11.79
N LYS A 750 -1.28 -14.75 -12.50
CA LYS A 750 -2.27 -13.78 -12.98
C LYS A 750 -3.08 -14.28 -14.18
N GLN A 751 -2.53 -15.25 -14.92
CA GLN A 751 -3.18 -15.84 -16.08
C GLN A 751 -4.10 -16.98 -15.66
N MET A 752 -5.38 -16.93 -16.04
CA MET A 752 -6.39 -17.92 -15.64
C MET A 752 -6.12 -19.36 -16.13
N TYR A 753 -5.24 -19.54 -17.13
CA TYR A 753 -4.95 -20.85 -17.72
C TYR A 753 -3.61 -21.43 -17.28
N GLU A 754 -2.88 -20.74 -16.41
CA GLU A 754 -1.62 -21.21 -15.85
C GLU A 754 -1.85 -21.71 -14.43
N ASP A 755 -1.24 -22.84 -14.07
CA ASP A 755 -1.27 -23.36 -12.70
C ASP A 755 -0.25 -22.64 -11.80
N PHE A 756 0.87 -22.20 -12.38
CA PHE A 756 1.98 -21.57 -11.67
C PHE A 756 2.49 -20.33 -12.42
N GLY A 757 2.98 -19.35 -11.67
CA GLY A 757 3.75 -18.25 -12.23
C GLY A 757 5.21 -18.65 -12.39
N HIS A 758 5.90 -18.06 -13.38
CA HIS A 758 7.28 -18.39 -13.72
C HIS A 758 8.25 -17.29 -13.24
N PRO A 759 9.05 -17.51 -12.18
CA PRO A 759 9.89 -16.47 -11.58
C PRO A 759 10.83 -15.77 -12.56
N GLU A 760 11.35 -16.46 -13.56
CA GLU A 760 12.24 -15.92 -14.60
C GLU A 760 11.56 -14.89 -15.51
N ASN A 761 10.23 -14.93 -15.62
CA ASN A 761 9.43 -14.06 -16.48
C ASN A 761 8.82 -12.86 -15.73
N TYR A 762 9.03 -12.76 -14.42
CA TYR A 762 8.48 -11.67 -13.62
C TYR A 762 9.03 -10.30 -14.05
N PRO A 763 8.17 -9.26 -14.12
CA PRO A 763 8.61 -7.93 -14.52
C PRO A 763 9.57 -7.34 -13.48
N PHE A 764 10.53 -6.52 -13.91
CA PHE A 764 11.48 -5.88 -13.00
C PHE A 764 10.78 -5.05 -11.91
N LEU A 765 9.77 -4.25 -12.27
CA LEU A 765 8.98 -3.46 -11.31
C LEU A 765 7.96 -4.36 -10.58
N SER A 766 8.45 -5.30 -9.79
CA SER A 766 7.62 -6.19 -8.98
C SER A 766 8.26 -6.59 -7.65
N VAL A 767 7.42 -7.11 -6.76
CA VAL A 767 7.77 -7.90 -5.59
C VAL A 767 7.43 -9.36 -5.90
N CYS A 768 8.42 -10.24 -5.93
CA CYS A 768 8.17 -11.68 -6.00
C CYS A 768 8.20 -12.34 -4.62
N THR A 769 7.33 -13.35 -4.45
CA THR A 769 7.28 -14.21 -3.25
C THR A 769 6.76 -15.62 -3.60
N ILE A 770 7.07 -16.60 -2.75
CA ILE A 770 6.49 -17.97 -2.85
C ILE A 770 5.03 -17.97 -2.36
N GLY A 771 4.70 -17.10 -1.40
CA GLY A 771 3.37 -16.97 -0.81
C GLY A 771 3.23 -15.75 0.07
N THR A 772 2.00 -15.50 0.52
CA THR A 772 1.69 -14.43 1.47
C THR A 772 1.23 -15.00 2.81
N HIS A 773 0.95 -14.11 3.77
CA HIS A 773 0.40 -14.49 5.07
C HIS A 773 -1.01 -15.12 4.98
N ASP A 774 -1.72 -14.95 3.86
CA ASP A 774 -3.04 -15.51 3.58
C ASP A 774 -2.99 -16.93 3.00
N MET A 775 -1.80 -17.44 2.72
CA MET A 775 -1.60 -18.74 2.10
C MET A 775 -1.00 -19.73 3.10
N SER A 776 -1.11 -21.02 2.81
CA SER A 776 -0.29 -22.05 3.44
C SER A 776 1.20 -21.76 3.19
N THR A 777 2.08 -22.20 4.09
CA THR A 777 3.52 -22.20 3.84
C THR A 777 3.83 -23.08 2.63
N PHE A 778 4.99 -22.92 1.98
CA PHE A 778 5.36 -23.80 0.87
C PHE A 778 5.29 -25.29 1.26
N ARG A 779 5.75 -25.62 2.47
CA ARG A 779 5.70 -26.99 3.01
C ARG A 779 4.28 -27.49 3.23
N GLY A 780 3.38 -26.65 3.76
CA GLY A 780 1.97 -27.01 3.92
C GLY A 780 1.30 -27.22 2.58
N TRP A 781 1.50 -26.30 1.65
CA TRP A 781 0.99 -26.39 0.29
C TRP A 781 1.40 -27.64 -0.46
N TRP A 782 2.65 -28.09 -0.29
CA TRP A 782 3.16 -29.32 -0.89
C TRP A 782 2.30 -30.55 -0.58
N GLU A 783 1.66 -30.56 0.59
CA GLU A 783 0.83 -31.66 1.11
C GLU A 783 -0.68 -31.44 0.88
N GLU A 784 -1.10 -30.25 0.40
CA GLU A 784 -2.52 -29.91 0.21
C GLU A 784 -3.14 -30.63 -1.00
N ASP A 785 -2.44 -30.68 -2.16
CA ASP A 785 -2.93 -31.32 -3.39
C ASP A 785 -1.81 -32.10 -4.11
N PRO A 786 -1.78 -33.44 -4.01
CA PRO A 786 -0.77 -34.27 -4.65
C PRO A 786 -0.71 -34.12 -6.19
N ALA A 787 -1.84 -33.88 -6.86
CA ALA A 787 -1.87 -33.75 -8.31
C ALA A 787 -1.29 -32.40 -8.75
N LEU A 788 -1.53 -31.34 -7.98
CA LEU A 788 -0.90 -30.03 -8.21
C LEU A 788 0.60 -30.08 -7.92
N THR A 789 1.00 -30.72 -6.82
CA THR A 789 2.41 -30.94 -6.44
C THR A 789 3.18 -31.74 -7.50
N GLU A 790 2.58 -32.80 -8.07
CA GLU A 790 3.17 -33.56 -9.18
C GLU A 790 3.47 -32.68 -10.39
N ARG A 791 2.50 -31.83 -10.79
CA ARG A 791 2.70 -30.91 -11.92
C ARG A 791 3.77 -29.88 -11.61
N PHE A 792 3.80 -29.33 -10.40
CA PHE A 792 4.86 -28.40 -9.99
C PHE A 792 6.24 -29.05 -10.04
N TYR A 793 6.40 -30.25 -9.48
CA TYR A 793 7.68 -30.94 -9.41
C TYR A 793 8.24 -31.27 -10.81
N HIS A 794 7.40 -31.81 -11.70
CA HIS A 794 7.85 -32.27 -13.02
C HIS A 794 7.81 -31.19 -14.10
N GLN A 795 6.80 -30.32 -14.09
CA GLN A 795 6.57 -29.36 -15.17
C GLN A 795 7.18 -28.00 -14.86
N GLU A 796 7.01 -27.48 -13.64
CA GLU A 796 7.55 -26.16 -13.26
C GLU A 796 9.02 -26.25 -12.87
N MET A 797 9.38 -27.19 -12.00
CA MET A 797 10.76 -27.34 -11.52
C MET A 797 11.62 -28.27 -12.39
N HIS A 798 11.02 -28.94 -13.38
CA HIS A 798 11.68 -29.88 -14.29
C HIS A 798 12.42 -31.05 -13.60
N HIS A 799 12.09 -31.37 -12.36
CA HIS A 799 12.68 -32.50 -11.64
C HIS A 799 12.13 -33.84 -12.16
N GLN A 800 12.92 -34.90 -12.03
CA GLN A 800 12.60 -36.26 -12.47
C GLN A 800 12.61 -37.23 -11.28
N GLY A 801 11.85 -38.32 -11.38
CA GLY A 801 11.84 -39.38 -10.37
C GLY A 801 10.63 -39.32 -9.42
N GLU A 802 10.73 -40.01 -8.28
CA GLU A 802 9.64 -40.08 -7.30
C GLU A 802 9.48 -38.75 -6.57
N ILE A 803 8.22 -38.32 -6.41
CA ILE A 803 7.86 -37.08 -5.73
C ILE A 803 8.01 -37.31 -4.20
N PRO A 804 8.80 -36.49 -3.50
CA PRO A 804 8.89 -36.57 -2.05
C PRO A 804 7.54 -36.31 -1.39
N VAL A 805 7.18 -37.13 -0.38
CA VAL A 805 5.93 -36.95 0.40
C VAL A 805 5.91 -35.60 1.11
N HIS A 806 7.05 -35.21 1.69
CA HIS A 806 7.25 -33.91 2.31
C HIS A 806 8.29 -33.12 1.52
N ALA A 807 8.14 -31.81 1.41
CA ALA A 807 9.13 -30.95 0.75
C ALA A 807 10.51 -31.03 1.46
N PRO A 808 11.53 -31.66 0.84
CA PRO A 808 12.85 -31.80 1.45
C PRO A 808 13.62 -30.47 1.40
N GLY A 809 14.57 -30.29 2.32
CA GLY A 809 15.31 -29.03 2.45
C GLY A 809 16.05 -28.61 1.18
N TRP A 810 16.54 -29.57 0.38
CA TRP A 810 17.18 -29.29 -0.90
C TRP A 810 16.22 -28.70 -1.93
N LEU A 811 14.96 -29.15 -1.96
CA LEU A 811 13.95 -28.65 -2.89
C LEU A 811 13.49 -27.25 -2.46
N CYS A 812 13.30 -27.05 -1.16
CA CYS A 812 13.06 -25.73 -0.58
C CYS A 812 14.17 -24.73 -0.97
N LYS A 813 15.44 -25.15 -0.86
CA LYS A 813 16.60 -24.34 -1.26
C LYS A 813 16.59 -23.99 -2.75
N ASP A 814 16.24 -24.96 -3.60
CA ASP A 814 16.15 -24.78 -5.06
C ASP A 814 15.09 -23.73 -5.44
N ILE A 815 13.90 -23.83 -4.82
CA ILE A 815 12.80 -22.88 -5.04
C ILE A 815 13.15 -21.48 -4.55
N VAL A 816 13.74 -21.37 -3.36
CA VAL A 816 14.26 -20.09 -2.85
C VAL A 816 15.26 -19.49 -3.84
N PHE A 817 16.16 -20.30 -4.38
CA PHE A 817 17.15 -19.83 -5.36
C PHE A 817 16.52 -19.37 -6.68
N HIS A 818 15.51 -20.07 -7.21
CA HIS A 818 14.76 -19.63 -8.40
C HIS A 818 14.09 -18.26 -8.20
N HIS A 819 13.47 -18.03 -7.04
CA HIS A 819 12.90 -16.71 -6.72
C HIS A 819 13.99 -15.63 -6.61
N LEU A 820 15.12 -15.96 -5.97
CA LEU A 820 16.26 -15.06 -5.90
C LEU A 820 16.84 -14.75 -7.28
N LYS A 821 16.75 -15.65 -8.26
CA LYS A 821 17.21 -15.39 -9.63
C LYS A 821 16.23 -14.55 -10.47
N SER A 822 15.00 -14.33 -10.00
CA SER A 822 14.00 -13.56 -10.77
C SER A 822 14.49 -12.15 -11.16
N PRO A 823 13.90 -11.53 -12.20
CA PRO A 823 14.19 -10.15 -12.54
C PRO A 823 13.61 -9.14 -11.54
N SER A 824 12.66 -9.53 -10.67
CA SER A 824 11.96 -8.65 -9.74
C SER A 824 12.90 -7.78 -8.90
N LEU A 825 12.57 -6.50 -8.77
CA LEU A 825 13.27 -5.52 -7.94
C LEU A 825 13.36 -5.99 -6.49
N LEU A 826 12.24 -6.48 -5.93
CA LEU A 826 12.20 -7.05 -4.58
C LEU A 826 11.86 -8.54 -4.64
N CYS A 827 12.66 -9.38 -3.97
CA CYS A 827 12.32 -10.76 -3.64
C CYS A 827 12.14 -10.85 -2.13
N ILE A 828 10.90 -10.90 -1.66
CA ILE A 828 10.57 -10.90 -0.24
C ILE A 828 9.90 -12.22 0.08
N LEU A 829 10.61 -13.12 0.76
CA LEU A 829 10.12 -14.44 1.12
C LEU A 829 9.63 -14.46 2.57
N ALA A 830 8.68 -15.32 2.91
CA ALA A 830 8.25 -15.44 4.30
C ALA A 830 9.38 -16.04 5.15
N TRP A 831 9.41 -15.72 6.44
CA TRP A 831 10.40 -16.32 7.36
C TRP A 831 10.35 -17.85 7.32
N GLN A 832 9.16 -18.44 7.22
CA GLN A 832 8.97 -19.89 7.08
C GLN A 832 9.69 -20.46 5.85
N ASP A 833 9.69 -19.73 4.74
CA ASP A 833 10.34 -20.18 3.50
C ASP A 833 11.87 -20.16 3.65
N TRP A 834 12.42 -19.11 4.27
CA TRP A 834 13.85 -19.04 4.59
C TRP A 834 14.28 -20.18 5.52
N MET A 835 13.46 -20.52 6.52
CA MET A 835 13.76 -21.62 7.45
C MET A 835 13.58 -23.00 6.81
N SER A 836 12.73 -23.13 5.80
CA SER A 836 12.37 -24.42 5.20
C SER A 836 13.56 -25.17 4.59
N ILE A 837 14.63 -24.45 4.24
CA ILE A 837 15.86 -25.00 3.62
C ILE A 837 16.70 -25.83 4.59
N ASN A 838 16.55 -25.64 5.91
CA ASN A 838 17.29 -26.37 6.94
C ASN A 838 16.37 -27.30 7.72
N GLU A 839 16.51 -28.61 7.47
CA GLU A 839 15.62 -29.63 8.02
C GLU A 839 15.76 -29.83 9.53
N GLN A 840 16.89 -29.44 10.12
CA GLN A 840 17.15 -29.57 11.54
C GLN A 840 16.55 -28.40 12.34
N LEU A 841 16.49 -27.21 11.72
CA LEU A 841 16.05 -25.98 12.37
C LEU A 841 14.59 -25.61 12.09
N ARG A 842 13.98 -26.05 10.97
CA ARG A 842 12.58 -25.75 10.66
C ARG A 842 11.60 -26.40 11.66
N ASN A 843 10.40 -25.85 11.80
CA ASN A 843 9.40 -26.41 12.70
C ASN A 843 8.93 -27.79 12.18
N PRO A 844 8.90 -28.85 13.01
CA PRO A 844 8.32 -30.12 12.59
C PRO A 844 6.80 -30.05 12.34
N ASP A 845 6.09 -29.15 13.02
CA ASP A 845 4.65 -28.93 12.84
C ASP A 845 4.39 -27.94 11.69
N ILE A 846 4.07 -28.47 10.51
CA ILE A 846 3.87 -27.70 9.27
C ILE A 846 2.63 -26.83 9.34
N GLU A 847 1.50 -27.40 9.77
CA GLU A 847 0.23 -26.67 9.90
C GLU A 847 0.31 -25.60 10.99
N GLY A 848 1.09 -25.87 12.04
CA GLY A 848 1.41 -24.90 13.07
C GLY A 848 2.18 -23.67 12.57
N GLU A 849 2.75 -23.66 11.36
CA GLU A 849 3.45 -22.51 10.79
C GLU A 849 2.54 -21.54 10.00
N ARG A 850 1.27 -21.91 9.76
CA ARG A 850 0.32 -21.10 8.99
C ARG A 850 -0.13 -19.86 9.77
N ILE A 851 -0.08 -18.70 9.12
CA ILE A 851 -0.41 -17.41 9.75
C ILE A 851 -1.93 -17.15 9.70
N ASN A 852 -2.56 -17.40 8.55
CA ASN A 852 -3.98 -17.15 8.33
C ASN A 852 -4.65 -18.21 7.45
N ILE A 853 -5.98 -18.30 7.60
CA ILE A 853 -6.89 -19.04 6.72
C ILE A 853 -8.00 -18.06 6.29
N PRO A 854 -7.91 -17.45 5.09
CA PRO A 854 -8.86 -16.42 4.64
C PRO A 854 -10.33 -16.87 4.62
N ALA A 855 -10.58 -18.15 4.33
CA ALA A 855 -11.92 -18.73 4.35
C ALA A 855 -12.57 -18.73 5.76
N HIS A 856 -11.78 -18.52 6.83
CA HIS A 856 -12.27 -18.46 8.19
C HIS A 856 -12.25 -17.01 8.72
N PRO A 857 -13.38 -16.26 8.64
CA PRO A 857 -13.40 -14.82 8.96
C PRO A 857 -13.13 -14.47 10.42
N ARG A 858 -13.10 -15.47 11.33
CA ARG A 858 -12.70 -15.31 12.73
C ARG A 858 -11.42 -16.10 13.04
N HIS A 859 -10.43 -16.07 12.16
CA HIS A 859 -9.17 -16.76 12.40
C HIS A 859 -8.37 -16.09 13.52
N TYR A 860 -7.69 -16.88 14.36
CA TYR A 860 -6.87 -16.36 15.46
C TYR A 860 -5.42 -16.20 14.98
N TRP A 861 -5.00 -14.96 14.75
CA TRP A 861 -3.67 -14.57 14.30
C TRP A 861 -2.65 -14.68 15.44
N ARG A 862 -2.12 -15.87 15.66
CA ARG A 862 -1.28 -16.17 16.85
C ARG A 862 0.03 -16.90 16.57
N TRP A 863 0.34 -17.16 15.31
CA TRP A 863 1.59 -17.81 14.95
C TRP A 863 2.79 -17.00 15.44
N ARG A 864 3.78 -17.70 15.98
CA ARG A 864 5.08 -17.15 16.40
C ARG A 864 6.19 -18.06 15.92
N MET A 865 7.32 -17.47 15.56
CA MET A 865 8.54 -18.22 15.25
C MET A 865 8.95 -19.08 16.45
N HIS A 866 9.35 -20.33 16.20
CA HIS A 866 9.68 -21.27 17.28
C HIS A 866 11.06 -21.02 17.88
N LEU A 867 12.01 -20.52 17.09
CA LEU A 867 13.35 -20.10 17.53
C LEU A 867 13.32 -18.67 18.07
N THR A 868 14.16 -18.36 19.06
CA THR A 868 14.40 -16.96 19.44
C THR A 868 15.35 -16.30 18.43
N LEU A 869 15.26 -14.98 18.28
CA LEU A 869 16.18 -14.20 17.46
C LEU A 869 17.63 -14.33 17.93
N GLU A 870 17.86 -14.45 19.24
CA GLU A 870 19.20 -14.71 19.79
C GLU A 870 19.76 -16.09 19.43
N GLN A 871 18.90 -17.11 19.31
CA GLN A 871 19.28 -18.41 18.78
C GLN A 871 19.60 -18.30 17.29
N LEU A 872 18.70 -17.69 16.52
CA LEU A 872 18.83 -17.51 15.08
C LEU A 872 20.12 -16.76 14.68
N LEU A 873 20.48 -15.70 15.40
CA LEU A 873 21.73 -14.97 15.21
C LEU A 873 22.98 -15.83 15.47
N LYS A 874 22.88 -16.89 16.28
CA LYS A 874 24.00 -17.81 16.57
C LYS A 874 24.11 -18.95 15.55
N GLU A 875 23.08 -19.20 14.74
CA GLU A 875 23.05 -20.28 13.74
C GLU A 875 23.90 -19.97 12.50
N LYS A 876 25.22 -20.16 12.62
CA LYS A 876 26.21 -19.79 11.60
C LYS A 876 25.97 -20.47 10.24
N GLU A 877 25.64 -21.76 10.23
CA GLU A 877 25.50 -22.53 8.99
C GLU A 877 24.31 -22.06 8.15
N LEU A 878 23.15 -21.87 8.79
CA LEU A 878 21.96 -21.32 8.13
C LEU A 878 22.22 -19.90 7.63
N ASN A 879 22.76 -19.03 8.49
CA ASN A 879 22.97 -17.62 8.15
C ASN A 879 23.95 -17.47 6.98
N GLN A 880 25.02 -18.26 6.97
CA GLN A 880 25.98 -18.29 5.86
C GLN A 880 25.35 -18.82 4.57
N THR A 881 24.53 -19.88 4.65
CA THR A 881 23.83 -20.42 3.47
C THR A 881 22.89 -19.39 2.86
N ILE A 882 22.13 -18.65 3.67
CA ILE A 882 21.24 -17.58 3.19
C ILE A 882 22.06 -16.46 2.52
N ARG A 883 23.15 -16.04 3.16
CA ARG A 883 24.05 -15.01 2.60
C ARG A 883 24.60 -15.41 1.24
N GLU A 884 25.08 -16.65 1.11
CA GLU A 884 25.60 -17.19 -0.16
C GLU A 884 24.54 -17.20 -1.25
N LEU A 885 23.31 -17.66 -0.96
CA LEU A 885 22.20 -17.63 -1.92
C LEU A 885 21.89 -16.20 -2.43
N ILE A 886 21.94 -15.22 -1.53
CA ILE A 886 21.69 -13.81 -1.84
C ILE A 886 22.84 -13.22 -2.66
N GLU A 887 24.09 -13.53 -2.32
CA GLU A 887 25.27 -13.08 -3.05
C GLU A 887 25.33 -13.70 -4.46
N ASP A 888 25.10 -15.00 -4.59
CA ASP A 888 25.12 -15.74 -5.86
C ASP A 888 24.01 -15.28 -6.81
N SER A 889 22.92 -14.71 -6.27
CA SER A 889 21.83 -14.15 -7.05
C SER A 889 22.00 -12.67 -7.41
N ASN A 890 23.09 -12.02 -6.97
CA ASN A 890 23.33 -10.58 -7.12
C ASN A 890 22.16 -9.73 -6.60
N ARG A 891 21.67 -10.04 -5.39
CA ARG A 891 20.68 -9.22 -4.69
C ARG A 891 21.34 -8.52 -3.50
N ARG A 892 21.66 -7.23 -3.61
CA ARG A 892 22.47 -6.49 -2.62
C ARG A 892 21.92 -5.11 -2.28
#